data_AF-A0A3A5V136-F1
#
_entry.id   AF-A0A3A5V136-F1
#
_cell.length_a   1.000
_cell.length_b   1.000
_cell.length_c   1.000
_cell.angle_alpha   90.00
_cell.angle_beta   90.00
_cell.angle_gamma   90.00
#
_symmetry.space_group_name_H-M   'P 1'
#
loop_
_entity.id
_entity.type
_entity.pdbx_description
1 polymer ?
#
loop_
_entity_poly.entity_id
_entity_poly.type
_entity_poly.pdbx_seq_one_letter_code
_entity_poly.pdbx_strand_id
1 'polypeptide(L)'
;MSSSVRDTLCKHNPASDETEHVCEWCQSIIDFQPRKGWQVHLPPEQHERAITLIGDSSATSARKWNTLSNNTHHLDHVQWARLPEPTEPILHPPHSWDAFQDLADAVLRGDGLSLQQEAMLREGIVFHDESTLRYLDSTWNLNGIPLPGLSLFVAFSLFGDAEKREGWDIPALLLCVTSVNPEHRQQSPMMQRYLPGPRNLRPPYRPLASMLTWLSTRLKVDRTLDMRPEDCVPMMAWAHDIQTRMFERQPRNMEGMFRKALSNHPPGLFHVYDSPWMRAWQSLESNVHQSETQKWALDLNAKALRFRIRTKSGLLRLIKVPSQPALWALLSSLSLSPLNSEAGSLLMSLQHNWAVPYVEEPQPSKPLIRSMEFCHEIMNGLDQKVFLQHAKALIIGRLGHVYEVAVGHGQHGAPYTIQHVIDIEPSLKRPICIHSGRFSNTLPLGDTMGGVVLSMVNDVVASEQVDSLESLLSSQAPFGFPRQSIPRPWLNALDVEGLSQQLGHPYLGEQLRWYRREIQQEPARRQGQGLHELLLRNRFNGRNRSRTSERWVARFHTVFDREGRFPHDELVAEWRTTVTPYLRGHEPKPMEGEFFGRFEEGYFNRRYHHLMPHRRMDDIHEEGDIRDGERRWCEVFARVWEVLIHQPLGATFSLPAEDGLPITFEHAALQVTVRSDIERQFLMRIGRVLGYVKHDDSDAHSMFIRRDHPRPNARLQLTDLLRDAQQRQRVRGAPPRWWNYIDVVAPPYVVPHFRWQLQIDHRDARRPIQADRPGEEEFNPGGLFG
;
A
#
# COMPACT_ATOMS: atom_id res chain seq x y z
N MET A 1 -33.43 -9.18 -37.43
CA MET A 1 -32.94 -7.89 -36.91
C MET A 1 -32.67 -8.08 -35.43
N SER A 2 -31.39 -8.18 -35.04
CA SER A 2 -30.98 -8.32 -33.64
C SER A 2 -31.02 -6.93 -32.99
N SER A 3 -31.94 -6.70 -32.05
CA SER A 3 -31.92 -5.47 -31.25
C SER A 3 -30.61 -5.41 -30.49
N SER A 4 -29.85 -4.34 -30.72
CA SER A 4 -28.58 -4.08 -30.06
C SER A 4 -28.81 -2.99 -29.03
N VAL A 5 -28.19 -3.08 -27.86
CA VAL A 5 -28.19 -2.02 -26.82
C VAL A 5 -27.71 -0.67 -27.39
N ARG A 6 -27.08 -0.69 -28.57
CA ARG A 6 -26.64 0.47 -29.35
C ARG A 6 -27.79 1.38 -29.82
N ASP A 7 -29.02 0.88 -29.89
CA ASP A 7 -30.14 1.61 -30.51
C ASP A 7 -30.90 2.54 -29.53
N THR A 8 -30.53 2.57 -28.25
CA THR A 8 -31.18 3.39 -27.21
C THR A 8 -30.25 4.52 -26.74
N LEU A 9 -30.38 5.72 -27.31
CA LEU A 9 -29.57 6.91 -26.97
C LEU A 9 -29.62 7.25 -25.47
N CYS A 10 -28.47 7.41 -24.80
CA CYS A 10 -28.41 7.88 -23.41
C CYS A 10 -28.46 9.40 -23.34
N LYS A 11 -29.60 9.98 -22.95
CA LYS A 11 -29.71 11.44 -22.80
C LYS A 11 -28.75 12.01 -21.75
N HIS A 12 -28.29 11.19 -20.81
CA HIS A 12 -27.50 11.59 -19.64
C HIS A 12 -26.00 11.32 -19.74
N ASN A 13 -25.51 10.84 -20.88
CA ASN A 13 -24.09 10.56 -21.08
C ASN A 13 -23.48 11.38 -22.23
N PRO A 14 -23.36 12.71 -22.08
CA PRO A 14 -22.80 13.58 -23.12
C PRO A 14 -21.30 13.34 -23.40
N ALA A 15 -20.63 12.51 -22.60
CA ALA A 15 -19.20 12.20 -22.72
C ALA A 15 -18.90 10.87 -23.43
N SER A 16 -19.92 10.06 -23.73
CA SER A 16 -19.76 8.80 -24.45
C SER A 16 -19.94 9.05 -25.94
N ASP A 17 -18.89 8.85 -26.73
CA ASP A 17 -19.00 8.70 -28.18
C ASP A 17 -19.80 7.41 -28.46
N GLU A 18 -21.13 7.52 -28.49
CA GLU A 18 -22.08 6.41 -28.72
C GLU A 18 -22.01 5.86 -30.16
N THR A 19 -21.10 6.38 -30.99
CA THR A 19 -20.89 5.97 -32.38
C THR A 19 -20.22 4.60 -32.50
N GLU A 20 -19.42 4.16 -31.51
CA GLU A 20 -18.70 2.87 -31.56
C GLU A 20 -18.83 1.99 -30.29
N HIS A 21 -19.27 2.50 -29.13
CA HIS A 21 -19.17 1.79 -27.83
C HIS A 21 -20.47 1.79 -27.00
N VAL A 22 -20.71 0.71 -26.24
CA VAL A 22 -21.72 0.64 -25.16
C VAL A 22 -21.28 1.60 -24.04
N CYS A 23 -22.22 2.39 -23.50
CA CYS A 23 -21.89 3.39 -22.48
C CYS A 23 -21.27 2.76 -21.21
N GLU A 24 -20.42 3.51 -20.51
CA GLU A 24 -19.65 3.02 -19.35
C GLU A 24 -20.52 2.40 -18.23
N TRP A 25 -21.73 2.93 -18.01
CA TRP A 25 -22.70 2.35 -17.07
C TRP A 25 -23.18 0.96 -17.52
N CYS A 26 -23.66 0.82 -18.75
CA CYS A 26 -24.11 -0.45 -19.30
C CYS A 26 -22.95 -1.45 -19.39
N GLN A 27 -21.75 -0.98 -19.70
CA GLN A 27 -20.55 -1.81 -19.67
C GLN A 27 -20.27 -2.34 -18.27
N SER A 28 -20.47 -1.55 -17.22
CA SER A 28 -20.35 -2.04 -15.83
C SER A 28 -21.37 -3.12 -15.46
N ILE A 29 -22.58 -3.07 -16.03
CA ILE A 29 -23.60 -4.12 -15.86
C ILE A 29 -23.20 -5.41 -16.59
N ILE A 30 -22.58 -5.30 -17.77
CA ILE A 30 -22.10 -6.44 -18.56
C ILE A 30 -20.90 -7.11 -17.88
N ASP A 31 -19.95 -6.31 -17.42
CA ASP A 31 -18.70 -6.76 -16.80
C ASP A 31 -18.95 -7.42 -15.43
N PHE A 32 -20.01 -7.00 -14.71
CA PHE A 32 -20.29 -7.49 -13.37
C PHE A 32 -20.87 -8.92 -13.38
N GLN A 33 -20.03 -9.89 -13.00
CA GLN A 33 -20.38 -11.32 -12.97
C GLN A 33 -20.26 -11.88 -11.53
N PRO A 34 -21.24 -11.64 -10.64
CA PRO A 34 -21.13 -11.93 -9.20
C PRO A 34 -20.96 -13.42 -8.86
N ARG A 35 -21.19 -14.32 -9.84
CA ARG A 35 -21.14 -15.77 -9.67
C ARG A 35 -19.85 -16.43 -10.15
N LYS A 36 -19.00 -15.72 -10.89
CA LYS A 36 -17.79 -16.32 -11.45
C LYS A 36 -16.61 -15.84 -10.61
N GLY A 37 -16.10 -16.72 -9.74
CA GLY A 37 -14.95 -16.43 -8.90
C GLY A 37 -13.74 -15.90 -9.68
N TRP A 38 -12.74 -15.38 -8.95
CA TRP A 38 -11.56 -14.65 -9.43
C TRP A 38 -11.41 -14.57 -10.95
N GLN A 39 -11.75 -13.40 -11.49
CA GLN A 39 -11.47 -13.03 -12.86
C GLN A 39 -10.32 -12.03 -12.87
N VAL A 40 -9.50 -12.13 -13.92
CA VAL A 40 -8.43 -11.17 -14.17
C VAL A 40 -8.84 -10.44 -15.43
N HIS A 41 -8.82 -9.12 -15.38
CA HIS A 41 -9.13 -8.28 -16.52
C HIS A 41 -7.82 -7.87 -17.18
N LEU A 42 -7.41 -8.68 -18.14
CA LEU A 42 -6.26 -8.40 -19.02
C LEU A 42 -6.78 -8.31 -20.46
N PRO A 43 -6.09 -7.54 -21.33
CA PRO A 43 -6.35 -7.57 -22.76
C PRO A 43 -6.33 -9.03 -23.29
N PRO A 44 -7.18 -9.37 -24.28
CA PRO A 44 -7.22 -10.71 -24.88
C PRO A 44 -5.84 -11.22 -25.31
N GLU A 45 -5.01 -10.34 -25.89
CA GLU A 45 -3.63 -10.64 -26.31
C GLU A 45 -2.77 -11.22 -25.17
N GLN A 46 -2.95 -10.73 -23.94
CA GLN A 46 -2.21 -11.23 -22.78
C GLN A 46 -2.70 -12.62 -22.35
N HIS A 47 -4.00 -12.90 -22.49
CA HIS A 47 -4.54 -14.23 -22.29
C HIS A 47 -4.06 -15.21 -23.36
N GLU A 48 -4.10 -14.82 -24.63
CA GLU A 48 -3.65 -15.62 -25.78
C GLU A 48 -2.16 -15.97 -25.69
N ARG A 49 -1.32 -15.00 -25.27
CA ARG A 49 0.10 -15.24 -25.01
C ARG A 49 0.30 -16.33 -23.96
N ALA A 50 -0.39 -16.27 -22.82
CA ALA A 50 -0.28 -17.28 -21.79
C ALA A 50 -0.79 -18.66 -22.24
N ILE A 51 -1.89 -18.69 -23.01
CA ILE A 51 -2.41 -19.94 -23.59
C ILE A 51 -1.38 -20.57 -24.54
N THR A 52 -0.73 -19.76 -25.39
CA THR A 52 0.35 -20.21 -26.28
C THR A 52 1.52 -20.80 -25.51
N LEU A 53 1.91 -20.17 -24.39
CA LEU A 53 2.99 -20.67 -23.53
C LEU A 53 2.63 -21.97 -22.81
N ILE A 54 1.38 -22.14 -22.36
CA ILE A 54 0.91 -23.37 -21.69
C ILE A 54 0.68 -24.52 -22.70
N GLY A 55 0.29 -24.18 -23.93
CA GLY A 55 -0.16 -25.12 -24.96
C GLY A 55 -1.60 -25.55 -24.78
N ASP A 56 -1.93 -26.77 -25.22
CA ASP A 56 -3.30 -27.29 -25.21
C ASP A 56 -3.94 -27.29 -23.80
N SER A 57 -5.03 -26.55 -23.66
CA SER A 57 -5.77 -26.42 -22.41
C SER A 57 -6.39 -27.74 -21.92
N SER A 58 -6.60 -28.72 -22.81
CA SER A 58 -7.09 -30.06 -22.47
C SER A 58 -5.98 -31.02 -22.01
N ALA A 59 -4.71 -30.63 -22.18
CA ALA A 59 -3.57 -31.46 -21.81
C ALA A 59 -3.44 -31.71 -20.30
N THR A 60 -2.77 -32.80 -19.95
CA THR A 60 -2.41 -33.13 -18.56
C THR A 60 -1.49 -32.05 -17.97
N SER A 61 -1.53 -31.85 -16.65
CA SER A 61 -0.69 -30.84 -16.00
C SER A 61 0.81 -31.07 -16.24
N ALA A 62 1.27 -32.32 -16.35
CA ALA A 62 2.66 -32.63 -16.68
C ALA A 62 3.06 -32.11 -18.07
N ARG A 63 2.20 -32.33 -19.08
CA ARG A 63 2.44 -31.84 -20.44
C ARG A 63 2.45 -30.31 -20.48
N LYS A 64 1.53 -29.66 -19.77
CA LYS A 64 1.49 -28.19 -19.64
C LYS A 64 2.76 -27.62 -19.03
N TRP A 65 3.30 -28.24 -17.98
CA TRP A 65 4.56 -27.81 -17.38
C TRP A 65 5.74 -27.95 -18.34
N ASN A 66 5.84 -29.07 -19.07
CA ASN A 66 6.90 -29.27 -20.05
C ASN A 66 6.82 -28.26 -21.20
N THR A 67 5.62 -28.01 -21.74
CA THR A 67 5.41 -26.99 -22.77
C THR A 67 5.78 -25.60 -22.26
N LEU A 68 5.36 -25.24 -21.04
CA LEU A 68 5.69 -23.96 -20.43
C LEU A 68 7.21 -23.80 -20.28
N SER A 69 7.90 -24.81 -19.76
CA SER A 69 9.37 -24.80 -19.61
C SER A 69 10.07 -24.61 -20.96
N ASN A 70 9.65 -25.34 -21.98
CA ASN A 70 10.24 -25.26 -23.32
C ASN A 70 9.99 -23.90 -23.97
N ASN A 71 8.80 -23.33 -23.81
CA ASN A 71 8.43 -22.07 -24.45
C ASN A 71 8.99 -20.84 -23.75
N THR A 72 9.43 -20.96 -22.49
CA THR A 72 9.91 -19.82 -21.68
C THR A 72 11.40 -19.82 -21.41
N HIS A 73 12.14 -20.84 -21.88
CA HIS A 73 13.56 -20.99 -21.58
C HIS A 73 14.40 -19.75 -21.94
N HIS A 74 14.04 -19.02 -23.00
CA HIS A 74 14.78 -17.85 -23.51
C HIS A 74 14.45 -16.54 -22.79
N LEU A 75 13.42 -16.51 -21.94
CA LEU A 75 12.99 -15.29 -21.27
C LEU A 75 13.98 -14.86 -20.19
N ASP A 76 14.20 -13.55 -20.02
CA ASP A 76 14.96 -12.96 -18.92
C ASP A 76 14.50 -13.49 -17.55
N HIS A 77 13.20 -13.75 -17.40
CA HIS A 77 12.58 -14.31 -16.20
C HIS A 77 13.02 -15.75 -15.88
N VAL A 78 13.73 -16.43 -16.78
CA VAL A 78 14.39 -17.72 -16.57
C VAL A 78 15.91 -17.56 -16.55
N GLN A 79 16.46 -16.75 -17.47
CA GLN A 79 17.90 -16.61 -17.68
C GLN A 79 18.64 -16.01 -16.46
N TRP A 80 17.96 -15.23 -15.61
CA TRP A 80 18.56 -14.67 -14.40
C TRP A 80 19.15 -15.73 -13.44
N ALA A 81 18.68 -16.97 -13.51
CA ALA A 81 19.13 -18.07 -12.65
C ALA A 81 20.11 -19.03 -13.36
N ARG A 82 20.60 -18.68 -14.56
CA ARG A 82 21.59 -19.47 -15.29
C ARG A 82 22.99 -19.07 -14.88
N LEU A 83 23.87 -20.08 -14.79
CA LEU A 83 25.30 -19.83 -14.69
C LEU A 83 25.85 -19.28 -16.02
N PRO A 84 26.95 -18.50 -15.99
CA PRO A 84 27.60 -18.02 -17.22
C PRO A 84 27.99 -19.14 -18.17
N GLU A 85 28.42 -20.27 -17.62
CA GLU A 85 28.74 -21.50 -18.36
C GLU A 85 27.91 -22.67 -17.80
N PRO A 86 27.43 -23.59 -18.65
CA PRO A 86 26.63 -24.74 -18.23
C PRO A 86 27.54 -25.78 -17.54
N THR A 87 27.91 -25.50 -16.30
CA THR A 87 28.83 -26.29 -15.48
C THR A 87 28.13 -26.83 -14.24
N GLU A 88 28.79 -27.75 -13.52
CA GLU A 88 28.32 -28.27 -12.24
C GLU A 88 28.26 -27.13 -11.20
N PRO A 89 27.07 -26.77 -10.67
CA PRO A 89 26.94 -25.66 -9.74
C PRO A 89 27.53 -25.91 -8.35
N ILE A 90 27.72 -27.18 -7.96
CA ILE A 90 28.33 -27.56 -6.68
C ILE A 90 29.85 -27.71 -6.88
N LEU A 91 30.61 -26.81 -6.26
CA LEU A 91 32.06 -26.78 -6.40
C LEU A 91 32.72 -27.94 -5.65
N HIS A 92 32.30 -28.17 -4.39
CA HIS A 92 32.70 -29.34 -3.60
C HIS A 92 31.48 -29.92 -2.85
N PRO A 93 31.08 -31.18 -3.12
CA PRO A 93 30.12 -31.87 -2.28
C PRO A 93 30.76 -32.23 -0.93
N PRO A 94 29.99 -32.34 0.16
CA PRO A 94 30.51 -32.84 1.43
C PRO A 94 31.00 -34.29 1.23
N HIS A 95 32.20 -34.60 1.73
CA HIS A 95 32.89 -35.89 1.56
C HIS A 95 33.20 -36.34 0.12
N SER A 96 32.21 -36.82 -0.63
CA SER A 96 32.37 -37.35 -1.99
C SER A 96 31.05 -37.30 -2.77
N TRP A 97 31.13 -37.37 -4.11
CA TRP A 97 29.95 -37.38 -4.98
C TRP A 97 29.03 -38.58 -4.72
N ASP A 98 29.59 -39.78 -4.50
CA ASP A 98 28.81 -40.97 -4.20
C ASP A 98 28.04 -40.82 -2.87
N ALA A 99 28.72 -40.34 -1.82
CA ALA A 99 28.09 -40.09 -0.52
C ALA A 99 26.99 -39.01 -0.62
N PHE A 100 27.21 -37.99 -1.44
CA PHE A 100 26.22 -36.95 -1.70
C PHE A 100 24.99 -37.50 -2.43
N GLN A 101 25.17 -38.38 -3.41
CA GLN A 101 24.06 -39.03 -4.09
C GLN A 101 23.27 -39.93 -3.13
N ASP A 102 23.95 -40.71 -2.28
CA ASP A 102 23.32 -41.52 -1.25
C ASP A 102 22.48 -40.68 -0.27
N LEU A 103 23.00 -39.51 0.12
CA LEU A 103 22.28 -38.53 0.93
C LEU A 103 21.03 -37.99 0.21
N ALA A 104 21.18 -37.56 -1.05
CA ALA A 104 20.07 -37.05 -1.85
C ALA A 104 18.95 -38.07 -1.99
N ASP A 105 19.32 -39.31 -2.30
CA ASP A 105 18.40 -40.43 -2.45
C ASP A 105 17.67 -40.76 -1.13
N ALA A 106 18.39 -40.78 0.00
CA ALA A 106 17.79 -40.99 1.32
C ALA A 106 16.76 -39.90 1.66
N VAL A 107 17.10 -38.62 1.42
CA VAL A 107 16.19 -37.49 1.65
C VAL A 107 14.94 -37.58 0.76
N LEU A 108 15.11 -37.92 -0.52
CA LEU A 108 14.02 -38.00 -1.49
C LEU A 108 13.10 -39.20 -1.27
N ARG A 109 13.60 -40.30 -0.70
CA ARG A 109 12.78 -41.42 -0.22
C ARG A 109 12.07 -41.12 1.11
N GLY A 110 12.57 -40.14 1.87
CA GLY A 110 12.05 -39.80 3.20
C GLY A 110 12.58 -40.71 4.31
N ASP A 111 13.76 -41.28 4.10
CA ASP A 111 14.45 -42.14 5.07
C ASP A 111 14.98 -41.31 6.25
N GLY A 112 15.21 -41.96 7.40
CA GLY A 112 15.93 -41.35 8.51
C GLY A 112 17.41 -41.17 8.15
N LEU A 113 17.97 -39.99 8.41
CA LEU A 113 19.36 -39.70 8.10
C LEU A 113 20.32 -40.37 9.08
N SER A 114 21.44 -40.88 8.58
CA SER A 114 22.53 -41.39 9.41
C SER A 114 23.30 -40.25 10.08
N LEU A 115 24.06 -40.53 11.15
CA LEU A 115 24.92 -39.54 11.80
C LEU A 115 25.95 -38.94 10.82
N GLN A 116 26.42 -39.72 9.86
CA GLN A 116 27.33 -39.25 8.81
C GLN A 116 26.62 -38.28 7.85
N GLN A 117 25.41 -38.63 7.41
CA GLN A 117 24.57 -37.77 6.56
C GLN A 117 24.20 -36.46 7.26
N GLU A 118 23.89 -36.50 8.55
CA GLU A 118 23.70 -35.28 9.35
C GLU A 118 24.98 -34.44 9.46
N ALA A 119 26.14 -35.07 9.62
CA ALA A 119 27.43 -34.37 9.64
C ALA A 119 27.72 -33.68 8.30
N MET A 120 27.46 -34.35 7.17
CA MET A 120 27.59 -33.77 5.82
C MET A 120 26.72 -32.52 5.64
N LEU A 121 25.48 -32.57 6.12
CA LEU A 121 24.56 -31.42 6.07
C LEU A 121 25.03 -30.25 6.95
N ARG A 122 25.73 -30.52 8.06
CA ARG A 122 26.32 -29.49 8.94
C ARG A 122 27.61 -28.90 8.36
N GLU A 123 28.45 -29.72 7.73
CA GLU A 123 29.66 -29.30 7.00
C GLU A 123 29.29 -28.29 5.89
N GLY A 124 28.26 -28.65 5.11
CA GLY A 124 27.63 -27.81 4.12
C GLY A 124 28.03 -28.15 2.69
N ILE A 125 27.25 -27.61 1.76
CA ILE A 125 27.45 -27.75 0.31
C ILE A 125 28.00 -26.42 -0.20
N VAL A 126 29.16 -26.44 -0.85
CA VAL A 126 29.81 -25.24 -1.41
C VAL A 126 29.46 -25.12 -2.89
N PHE A 127 28.96 -23.97 -3.29
CA PHE A 127 28.57 -23.66 -4.67
C PHE A 127 29.64 -22.86 -5.42
N HIS A 128 29.43 -22.70 -6.73
CA HIS A 128 30.34 -21.99 -7.63
C HIS A 128 30.62 -20.52 -7.22
N ASP A 129 29.69 -19.86 -6.53
CA ASP A 129 29.80 -18.49 -6.02
C ASP A 129 30.46 -18.42 -4.64
N GLU A 130 31.10 -19.51 -4.22
CA GLU A 130 31.70 -19.74 -2.89
C GLU A 130 30.69 -19.70 -1.73
N SER A 131 29.39 -19.58 -2.03
CA SER A 131 28.34 -19.68 -1.02
C SER A 131 28.26 -21.11 -0.48
N THR A 132 28.04 -21.22 0.82
CA THR A 132 27.94 -22.48 1.56
C THR A 132 26.56 -22.62 2.16
N LEU A 133 25.85 -23.67 1.76
CA LEU A 133 24.54 -24.03 2.28
C LEU A 133 24.65 -25.12 3.35
N ARG A 134 24.19 -24.82 4.56
CA ARG A 134 24.23 -25.73 5.74
C ARG A 134 22.84 -25.97 6.29
N TYR A 135 22.60 -27.16 6.83
CA TYR A 135 21.38 -27.46 7.57
C TYR A 135 21.69 -27.50 9.06
N LEU A 136 21.17 -26.53 9.81
CA LEU A 136 21.41 -26.35 11.24
C LEU A 136 20.08 -26.12 11.96
N ASP A 137 19.88 -26.75 13.11
CA ASP A 137 18.68 -26.59 13.96
C ASP A 137 17.36 -26.69 13.17
N SER A 138 17.28 -27.71 12.30
CA SER A 138 16.15 -27.96 11.40
C SER A 138 15.86 -26.86 10.36
N THR A 139 16.82 -25.97 10.10
CA THR A 139 16.71 -24.88 9.14
C THR A 139 17.89 -24.84 8.17
N TRP A 140 17.60 -24.55 6.90
CA TRP A 140 18.65 -24.26 5.92
C TRP A 140 19.23 -22.86 6.17
N ASN A 141 20.55 -22.75 6.08
CA ASN A 141 21.30 -21.51 6.24
C ASN A 141 22.26 -21.36 5.05
N LEU A 142 22.15 -20.26 4.32
CA LEU A 142 23.09 -19.89 3.27
C LEU A 142 24.06 -18.84 3.84
N ASN A 143 25.32 -19.20 3.98
CA ASN A 143 26.35 -18.38 4.64
C ASN A 143 25.94 -17.86 6.02
N GLY A 144 25.27 -18.71 6.81
CA GLY A 144 24.75 -18.34 8.13
C GLY A 144 23.48 -17.50 8.11
N ILE A 145 22.89 -17.23 6.95
CA ILE A 145 21.59 -16.56 6.81
C ILE A 145 20.48 -17.61 6.68
N PRO A 146 19.48 -17.64 7.58
CA PRO A 146 18.43 -18.64 7.55
C PRO A 146 17.49 -18.45 6.36
N LEU A 147 17.12 -19.58 5.75
CA LEU A 147 16.15 -19.74 4.65
C LEU A 147 14.86 -20.38 5.20
N PRO A 148 13.98 -19.60 5.83
CA PRO A 148 12.80 -20.11 6.51
C PRO A 148 11.80 -20.72 5.53
N GLY A 149 11.10 -21.76 5.98
CA GLY A 149 10.08 -22.47 5.18
C GLY A 149 10.64 -23.45 4.15
N LEU A 150 11.95 -23.46 3.90
CA LEU A 150 12.60 -24.44 3.03
C LEU A 150 12.85 -25.76 3.78
N SER A 151 12.28 -26.86 3.28
CA SER A 151 12.53 -28.19 3.84
C SER A 151 13.70 -28.90 3.15
N LEU A 152 14.24 -29.94 3.81
CA LEU A 152 15.23 -30.85 3.22
C LEU A 152 14.74 -31.42 1.88
N PHE A 153 13.55 -32.00 1.86
CA PHE A 153 12.97 -32.61 0.66
C PHE A 153 12.87 -31.63 -0.51
N VAL A 154 12.41 -30.40 -0.26
CA VAL A 154 12.24 -29.39 -1.33
C VAL A 154 13.58 -28.96 -1.90
N ALA A 155 14.57 -28.73 -1.05
CA ALA A 155 15.93 -28.36 -1.47
C ALA A 155 16.57 -29.47 -2.32
N PHE A 156 16.60 -30.71 -1.82
CA PHE A 156 17.16 -31.86 -2.55
C PHE A 156 16.36 -32.22 -3.81
N SER A 157 15.06 -31.90 -3.88
CA SER A 157 14.31 -32.09 -5.13
C SER A 157 14.79 -31.19 -6.26
N LEU A 158 15.44 -30.06 -5.94
CA LEU A 158 15.96 -29.10 -6.92
C LEU A 158 17.38 -29.47 -7.39
N PHE A 159 18.28 -29.82 -6.47
CA PHE A 159 19.71 -30.04 -6.78
C PHE A 159 20.21 -31.46 -6.55
N GLY A 160 19.40 -32.37 -5.99
CA GLY A 160 19.83 -33.75 -5.75
C GLY A 160 20.09 -34.55 -7.04
N ASP A 161 19.49 -34.13 -8.15
CA ASP A 161 19.66 -34.74 -9.48
C ASP A 161 20.70 -33.96 -10.29
N ALA A 162 21.77 -34.66 -10.72
CA ALA A 162 22.90 -34.09 -11.43
C ALA A 162 22.51 -33.51 -12.79
N GLU A 163 21.71 -34.23 -13.56
CA GLU A 163 21.30 -33.79 -14.91
C GLU A 163 20.40 -32.55 -14.84
N LYS A 164 19.60 -32.43 -13.77
CA LYS A 164 18.69 -31.29 -13.60
C LYS A 164 19.39 -30.02 -13.11
N ARG A 165 20.43 -30.14 -12.29
CA ARG A 165 21.09 -28.98 -11.66
C ARG A 165 22.13 -28.31 -12.54
N GLU A 166 22.68 -29.02 -13.52
CA GLU A 166 23.76 -28.51 -14.38
C GLU A 166 23.40 -27.16 -15.03
N GLY A 167 24.30 -26.18 -14.90
CA GLY A 167 24.16 -24.85 -15.47
C GLY A 167 23.14 -23.92 -14.78
N TRP A 168 22.75 -24.22 -13.53
CA TRP A 168 21.80 -23.40 -12.76
C TRP A 168 22.41 -22.83 -11.48
N ASP A 169 22.13 -21.56 -11.19
CA ASP A 169 22.46 -20.90 -9.93
C ASP A 169 21.48 -21.35 -8.83
N ILE A 170 21.82 -22.47 -8.18
CA ILE A 170 21.03 -23.07 -7.11
C ILE A 170 20.89 -22.13 -5.90
N PRO A 171 21.95 -21.48 -5.38
CA PRO A 171 21.82 -20.49 -4.31
C PRO A 171 20.80 -19.39 -4.61
N ALA A 172 20.85 -18.79 -5.81
CA ALA A 172 19.94 -17.72 -6.18
C ALA A 172 18.48 -18.21 -6.30
N LEU A 173 18.26 -19.43 -6.80
CA LEU A 173 16.93 -20.05 -6.84
C LEU A 173 16.36 -20.30 -5.45
N LEU A 174 17.16 -20.84 -4.52
CA LEU A 174 16.73 -21.09 -3.14
C LEU A 174 16.42 -19.79 -2.40
N LEU A 175 17.22 -18.74 -2.60
CA LEU A 175 16.95 -17.41 -2.07
C LEU A 175 15.65 -16.80 -2.60
N CYS A 176 15.39 -16.95 -3.90
CA CYS A 176 14.21 -16.39 -4.54
C CYS A 176 12.94 -17.14 -4.09
N VAL A 177 12.95 -18.48 -4.10
CA VAL A 177 11.77 -19.29 -3.76
C VAL A 177 11.34 -19.14 -2.30
N THR A 178 12.28 -18.93 -1.37
CA THR A 178 11.96 -18.68 0.04
C THR A 178 11.36 -17.28 0.27
N SER A 179 11.47 -16.39 -0.71
CA SER A 179 10.98 -15.01 -0.62
C SER A 179 9.59 -14.82 -1.22
N VAL A 180 9.05 -15.80 -1.96
CA VAL A 180 7.77 -15.66 -2.69
C VAL A 180 6.53 -15.53 -1.79
N ASN A 181 6.61 -16.04 -0.54
CA ASN A 181 5.58 -15.89 0.48
C ASN A 181 6.22 -15.60 1.87
N PRO A 182 6.42 -14.32 2.23
CA PRO A 182 7.06 -13.90 3.48
C PRO A 182 6.24 -14.15 4.74
N GLU A 183 4.97 -14.59 4.66
CA GLU A 183 4.20 -14.97 5.87
C GLU A 183 4.86 -16.13 6.63
N HIS A 184 5.57 -17.03 5.92
CA HIS A 184 6.33 -18.12 6.54
C HIS A 184 7.50 -17.62 7.43
N ARG A 185 7.96 -16.37 7.23
CA ARG A 185 9.00 -15.74 8.07
C ARG A 185 8.49 -15.30 9.44
N GLN A 186 7.19 -15.03 9.57
CA GLN A 186 6.64 -14.33 10.73
C GLN A 186 6.40 -15.20 11.97
N GLN A 187 6.85 -16.46 11.98
CA GLN A 187 6.87 -17.29 13.19
C GLN A 187 8.04 -16.96 14.13
N SER A 188 8.41 -15.68 14.28
CA SER A 188 9.32 -15.26 15.35
C SER A 188 8.52 -15.09 16.65
N PRO A 189 8.76 -15.90 17.70
CA PRO A 189 7.98 -15.88 18.94
C PRO A 189 8.03 -14.53 19.68
N MET A 190 9.05 -13.71 19.44
CA MET A 190 9.31 -12.49 20.19
C MET A 190 8.43 -11.29 19.77
N MET A 191 7.79 -11.34 18.59
CA MET A 191 6.97 -10.24 18.06
C MET A 191 5.46 -10.38 18.32
N GLN A 192 4.98 -11.49 18.88
CA GLN A 192 3.55 -11.72 19.14
C GLN A 192 2.95 -10.93 20.32
N ARG A 193 3.75 -10.18 21.11
CA ARG A 193 3.27 -9.73 22.42
C ARG A 193 2.37 -8.49 22.46
N TYR A 194 2.15 -7.70 21.40
CA TYR A 194 1.46 -6.40 21.58
C TYR A 194 0.54 -5.85 20.48
N LEU A 195 0.17 -6.58 19.42
CA LEU A 195 -0.80 -6.10 18.42
C LEU A 195 -1.94 -7.12 18.20
N PRO A 196 -3.22 -6.70 18.21
CA PRO A 196 -4.33 -7.59 17.94
C PRO A 196 -4.37 -7.92 16.43
N GLY A 197 -4.02 -9.18 16.11
CA GLY A 197 -4.24 -9.82 14.82
C GLY A 197 -3.21 -9.51 13.72
N PRO A 198 -2.82 -10.49 12.89
CA PRO A 198 -2.05 -10.22 11.68
C PRO A 198 -2.93 -9.41 10.71
N ARG A 199 -2.57 -8.16 10.43
CA ARG A 199 -3.18 -7.41 9.34
C ARG A 199 -2.68 -8.04 8.03
N ASN A 200 -3.51 -8.87 7.40
CA ASN A 200 -3.20 -9.44 6.07
C ASN A 200 -2.79 -8.31 5.11
N LEU A 201 -1.63 -8.46 4.47
CA LEU A 201 -1.14 -7.46 3.52
C LEU A 201 -2.15 -7.33 2.36
N ARG A 202 -2.46 -6.09 1.98
CA ARG A 202 -3.38 -5.83 0.87
C ARG A 202 -2.88 -6.51 -0.42
N PRO A 203 -3.76 -7.18 -1.18
CA PRO A 203 -3.48 -7.87 -2.45
C PRO A 203 -2.41 -7.29 -3.39
N PRO A 204 -2.45 -6.00 -3.77
CA PRO A 204 -1.51 -5.46 -4.77
C PRO A 204 -0.07 -5.38 -4.27
N TYR A 205 0.17 -5.35 -2.96
CA TYR A 205 1.51 -5.19 -2.38
C TYR A 205 2.20 -6.51 -2.05
N ARG A 206 1.59 -7.66 -2.34
CA ARG A 206 2.22 -8.96 -2.09
C ARG A 206 3.52 -9.17 -2.88
N PRO A 207 3.59 -8.90 -4.19
CA PRO A 207 4.85 -9.03 -4.92
C PRO A 207 5.94 -8.10 -4.40
N LEU A 208 5.56 -6.90 -3.97
CA LEU A 208 6.47 -5.95 -3.34
C LEU A 208 7.05 -6.53 -2.04
N ALA A 209 6.21 -7.10 -1.19
CA ALA A 209 6.67 -7.77 0.03
C ALA A 209 7.61 -8.95 -0.29
N SER A 210 7.33 -9.73 -1.33
CA SER A 210 8.21 -10.80 -1.79
C SER A 210 9.55 -10.26 -2.30
N MET A 211 9.54 -9.21 -3.12
CA MET A 211 10.75 -8.56 -3.64
C MET A 211 11.60 -7.99 -2.52
N LEU A 212 11.03 -7.25 -1.57
CA LEU A 212 11.78 -6.69 -0.45
C LEU A 212 12.37 -7.80 0.43
N THR A 213 11.62 -8.89 0.62
CA THR A 213 12.08 -10.07 1.38
C THR A 213 13.29 -10.71 0.71
N TRP A 214 13.22 -10.87 -0.61
CA TRP A 214 14.35 -11.32 -1.41
C TRP A 214 15.54 -10.38 -1.28
N LEU A 215 15.35 -9.09 -1.55
CA LEU A 215 16.42 -8.08 -1.52
C LEU A 215 17.12 -8.04 -0.16
N SER A 216 16.35 -8.01 0.94
CA SER A 216 16.90 -8.02 2.30
C SER A 216 17.70 -9.29 2.60
N THR A 217 17.30 -10.43 2.06
CA THR A 217 18.00 -11.70 2.28
C THR A 217 19.26 -11.78 1.42
N ARG A 218 19.16 -11.39 0.15
CA ARG A 218 20.28 -11.34 -0.79
C ARG A 218 21.38 -10.42 -0.27
N LEU A 219 21.06 -9.20 0.16
CA LEU A 219 22.01 -8.27 0.76
C LEU A 219 22.74 -8.83 1.99
N LYS A 220 22.07 -9.65 2.81
CA LYS A 220 22.70 -10.29 3.97
C LYS A 220 23.70 -11.37 3.55
N VAL A 221 23.38 -12.13 2.50
CA VAL A 221 24.27 -13.14 1.94
C VAL A 221 25.46 -12.48 1.25
N ASP A 222 25.25 -11.48 0.40
CA ASP A 222 26.34 -10.79 -0.30
C ASP A 222 27.33 -10.12 0.67
N ARG A 223 26.84 -9.57 1.79
CA ARG A 223 27.68 -9.04 2.87
C ARG A 223 28.64 -10.09 3.46
N THR A 224 28.29 -11.37 3.39
CA THR A 224 29.14 -12.47 3.89
C THR A 224 30.16 -12.96 2.84
N LEU A 225 29.96 -12.61 1.57
CA LEU A 225 30.76 -13.02 0.39
C LEU A 225 31.66 -11.87 -0.12
N ASP A 226 32.25 -11.09 0.77
CA ASP A 226 33.20 -9.99 0.45
C ASP A 226 32.64 -8.65 -0.06
N MET A 227 31.32 -8.41 -0.07
CA MET A 227 30.85 -7.04 -0.27
C MET A 227 31.29 -6.12 0.87
N ARG A 228 31.90 -4.97 0.53
CA ARG A 228 32.27 -3.96 1.52
C ARG A 228 31.02 -3.50 2.26
N PRO A 229 31.04 -3.43 3.61
CA PRO A 229 29.87 -3.03 4.39
C PRO A 229 29.27 -1.69 3.94
N GLU A 230 30.10 -0.79 3.45
CA GLU A 230 29.73 0.54 2.94
C GLU A 230 28.71 0.51 1.79
N ASP A 231 28.72 -0.55 0.98
CA ASP A 231 27.87 -0.67 -0.22
C ASP A 231 26.53 -1.34 0.12
N CYS A 232 26.52 -2.37 0.96
CA CYS A 232 25.30 -3.12 1.32
C CYS A 232 24.46 -2.41 2.39
N VAL A 233 25.09 -1.74 3.36
CA VAL A 233 24.41 -1.20 4.55
C VAL A 233 23.27 -0.24 4.21
N PRO A 234 23.46 0.75 3.31
CA PRO A 234 22.38 1.65 2.88
C PRO A 234 21.17 0.89 2.30
N MET A 235 21.45 -0.08 1.43
CA MET A 235 20.43 -0.91 0.77
C MET A 235 19.68 -1.78 1.79
N MET A 236 20.39 -2.35 2.76
CA MET A 236 19.80 -3.14 3.85
C MET A 236 18.92 -2.28 4.76
N ALA A 237 19.37 -1.08 5.11
CA ALA A 237 18.61 -0.15 5.94
C ALA A 237 17.33 0.30 5.23
N TRP A 238 17.43 0.63 3.94
CA TRP A 238 16.30 0.98 3.10
C TRP A 238 15.27 -0.16 2.98
N ALA A 239 15.71 -1.37 2.63
CA ALA A 239 14.82 -2.52 2.49
C ALA A 239 14.09 -2.84 3.80
N HIS A 240 14.79 -2.77 4.93
CA HIS A 240 14.21 -2.98 6.26
C HIS A 240 13.19 -1.90 6.64
N ASP A 241 13.50 -0.61 6.46
CA ASP A 241 12.57 0.49 6.79
C ASP A 241 11.23 0.33 6.05
N ILE A 242 11.29 -0.03 4.76
CA ILE A 242 10.08 -0.24 3.95
C ILE A 242 9.30 -1.47 4.44
N GLN A 243 9.98 -2.60 4.69
CA GLN A 243 9.34 -3.80 5.22
C GLN A 243 8.63 -3.54 6.54
N THR A 244 9.31 -2.92 7.50
CA THR A 244 8.74 -2.57 8.81
C THR A 244 7.50 -1.69 8.64
N ARG A 245 7.54 -0.68 7.76
CA ARG A 245 6.37 0.17 7.49
C ARG A 245 5.23 -0.59 6.82
N MET A 246 5.54 -1.51 5.90
CA MET A 246 4.54 -2.32 5.20
C MET A 246 3.85 -3.34 6.10
N PHE A 247 4.58 -4.03 6.98
CA PHE A 247 4.03 -5.11 7.80
C PHE A 247 3.50 -4.62 9.15
N GLU A 248 4.15 -3.65 9.79
CA GLU A 248 3.76 -3.22 11.14
C GLU A 248 2.81 -2.02 11.14
N ARG A 249 3.01 -1.06 10.22
CA ARG A 249 2.29 0.23 10.26
C ARG A 249 1.10 0.30 9.31
N GLN A 250 1.22 -0.27 8.11
CA GLN A 250 0.20 -0.24 7.04
C GLN A 250 -0.50 1.13 6.90
N PRO A 251 0.23 2.19 6.49
CA PRO A 251 -0.36 3.52 6.31
C PRO A 251 -1.54 3.50 5.33
N ARG A 252 -2.47 4.45 5.48
CA ARG A 252 -3.66 4.52 4.60
C ARG A 252 -3.30 4.63 3.12
N ASN A 253 -2.26 5.40 2.79
CA ASN A 253 -1.71 5.56 1.45
C ASN A 253 -0.41 4.75 1.27
N MET A 254 -0.54 3.42 1.17
CA MET A 254 0.57 2.49 0.94
C MET A 254 1.30 2.77 -0.39
N GLU A 255 0.55 3.13 -1.42
CA GLU A 255 1.09 3.42 -2.76
C GLU A 255 1.95 4.67 -2.77
N GLY A 256 1.47 5.79 -2.23
CA GLY A 256 2.25 7.01 -2.12
C GLY A 256 3.50 6.82 -1.26
N MET A 257 3.40 6.04 -0.19
CA MET A 257 4.55 5.66 0.64
C MET A 257 5.59 4.87 -0.18
N PHE A 258 5.15 3.85 -0.91
CA PHE A 258 6.03 3.02 -1.71
C PHE A 258 6.71 3.81 -2.83
N ARG A 259 5.95 4.66 -3.53
CA ARG A 259 6.49 5.49 -4.62
C ARG A 259 7.60 6.40 -4.12
N LYS A 260 7.40 7.05 -2.98
CA LYS A 260 8.45 7.88 -2.34
C LYS A 260 9.65 7.04 -1.91
N ALA A 261 9.40 5.84 -1.38
CA ALA A 261 10.48 4.97 -0.97
C ALA A 261 11.34 4.51 -2.16
N LEU A 262 10.73 4.21 -3.30
CA LEU A 262 11.43 3.94 -4.55
C LEU A 262 12.17 5.17 -5.08
N SER A 263 11.61 6.38 -5.02
CA SER A 263 12.34 7.58 -5.45
C SER A 263 13.56 7.88 -4.59
N ASN A 264 13.50 7.49 -3.30
CA ASN A 264 14.55 7.72 -2.32
C ASN A 264 15.47 6.49 -2.11
N HIS A 265 15.52 5.58 -3.08
CA HIS A 265 16.37 4.39 -3.00
C HIS A 265 17.87 4.75 -2.90
N PRO A 266 18.69 3.92 -2.23
CA PRO A 266 20.14 4.15 -2.15
C PRO A 266 20.79 4.12 -3.54
N PRO A 267 21.78 4.98 -3.80
CA PRO A 267 22.45 5.04 -5.09
C PRO A 267 23.07 3.68 -5.44
N GLY A 268 22.94 3.28 -6.71
CA GLY A 268 23.46 2.01 -7.21
C GLY A 268 22.60 0.78 -6.89
N LEU A 269 21.50 0.88 -6.14
CA LEU A 269 20.65 -0.27 -5.79
C LEU A 269 20.23 -1.07 -7.03
N PHE A 270 19.65 -0.41 -8.04
CA PHE A 270 19.19 -1.05 -9.26
C PHE A 270 20.32 -1.45 -10.22
N HIS A 271 21.51 -0.85 -10.08
CA HIS A 271 22.69 -1.22 -10.87
C HIS A 271 23.36 -2.49 -10.32
N VAL A 272 23.43 -2.63 -9.00
CA VAL A 272 24.01 -3.81 -8.33
C VAL A 272 23.04 -4.99 -8.40
N TYR A 273 21.74 -4.74 -8.25
CA TYR A 273 20.69 -5.76 -8.25
C TYR A 273 19.81 -5.64 -9.49
N ASP A 274 20.38 -5.86 -10.67
CA ASP A 274 19.72 -5.73 -11.97
C ASP A 274 18.90 -6.98 -12.40
N SER A 275 18.09 -7.50 -11.49
CA SER A 275 17.21 -8.63 -11.81
C SER A 275 15.96 -8.18 -12.57
N PRO A 276 15.27 -9.08 -13.32
CA PRO A 276 14.11 -8.72 -14.13
C PRO A 276 12.99 -8.02 -13.34
N TRP A 277 12.73 -8.45 -12.10
CA TRP A 277 11.74 -7.81 -11.24
C TRP A 277 12.22 -6.45 -10.72
N MET A 278 13.51 -6.27 -10.43
CA MET A 278 14.06 -4.99 -10.00
C MET A 278 13.96 -3.94 -11.12
N ARG A 279 14.28 -4.32 -12.36
CA ARG A 279 14.04 -3.48 -13.56
C ARG A 279 12.56 -3.08 -13.67
N ALA A 280 11.66 -4.05 -13.50
CA ALA A 280 10.21 -3.79 -13.57
C ALA A 280 9.70 -2.85 -12.47
N TRP A 281 10.28 -2.90 -11.25
CA TRP A 281 9.97 -1.96 -10.17
C TRP A 281 10.55 -0.56 -10.43
N GLN A 282 11.73 -0.47 -11.05
CA GLN A 282 12.36 0.79 -11.42
C GLN A 282 11.58 1.51 -12.54
N SER A 283 11.07 0.76 -13.52
CA SER A 283 10.33 1.28 -14.68
C SER A 283 8.82 1.44 -14.43
N LEU A 284 8.35 1.27 -13.18
CA LEU A 284 6.92 1.24 -12.89
C LEU A 284 6.29 2.63 -13.07
N GLU A 285 5.39 2.77 -14.03
CA GLU A 285 4.68 4.02 -14.29
C GLU A 285 3.60 4.33 -13.24
N SER A 286 3.48 5.61 -12.88
CA SER A 286 2.67 6.08 -11.76
C SER A 286 1.15 6.09 -11.96
N ASN A 287 0.66 5.84 -13.18
CA ASN A 287 -0.74 6.06 -13.55
C ASN A 287 -1.51 4.77 -13.90
N VAL A 288 -0.90 3.60 -13.72
CA VAL A 288 -1.55 2.33 -14.09
C VAL A 288 -2.30 1.76 -12.87
N HIS A 289 -3.62 1.62 -13.00
CA HIS A 289 -4.49 1.00 -12.01
C HIS A 289 -3.93 -0.36 -11.54
N GLN A 290 -4.03 -0.66 -10.24
CA GLN A 290 -3.39 -1.84 -9.63
C GLN A 290 -4.17 -3.12 -9.92
N SER A 291 -3.57 -4.02 -10.70
CA SER A 291 -3.97 -5.42 -10.78
C SER A 291 -3.86 -6.07 -9.40
N GLU A 292 -4.78 -6.97 -9.04
CA GLU A 292 -4.83 -7.57 -7.70
C GLU A 292 -4.83 -9.11 -7.73
N THR A 293 -3.94 -9.72 -6.93
CA THR A 293 -3.99 -11.16 -6.63
C THR A 293 -4.92 -11.41 -5.45
N GLN A 294 -5.89 -12.33 -5.53
CA GLN A 294 -6.70 -12.62 -4.32
C GLN A 294 -5.88 -13.23 -3.18
N LYS A 295 -4.89 -14.08 -3.49
CA LYS A 295 -3.98 -14.75 -2.54
C LYS A 295 -2.55 -14.76 -3.09
N TRP A 296 -1.56 -15.09 -2.26
CA TRP A 296 -0.18 -15.34 -2.70
C TRP A 296 -0.14 -16.28 -3.91
N ALA A 297 0.57 -15.90 -4.97
CA ALA A 297 0.60 -16.67 -6.22
C ALA A 297 1.36 -18.00 -6.06
N LEU A 298 2.43 -17.97 -5.27
CA LEU A 298 3.25 -19.12 -4.91
C LEU A 298 3.18 -19.40 -3.41
N ASP A 299 3.37 -20.66 -3.07
CA ASP A 299 3.37 -21.12 -1.70
C ASP A 299 4.37 -22.27 -1.52
N LEU A 300 5.30 -22.10 -0.59
CA LEU A 300 6.32 -23.10 -0.26
C LEU A 300 5.84 -23.91 0.94
N ASN A 301 5.72 -25.23 0.79
CA ASN A 301 5.44 -26.11 1.92
C ASN A 301 6.54 -27.16 2.10
N ALA A 302 6.42 -28.00 3.13
CA ALA A 302 7.44 -29.01 3.43
C ALA A 302 7.71 -30.04 2.31
N LYS A 303 6.85 -30.16 1.29
CA LYS A 303 6.95 -31.18 0.24
C LYS A 303 7.16 -30.64 -1.17
N ALA A 304 6.76 -29.39 -1.46
CA ALA A 304 6.87 -28.81 -2.79
C ALA A 304 6.65 -27.29 -2.80
N LEU A 305 7.19 -26.66 -3.85
CA LEU A 305 6.67 -25.39 -4.34
C LEU A 305 5.28 -25.60 -4.97
N ARG A 306 4.33 -24.73 -4.65
CA ARG A 306 2.96 -24.78 -5.18
C ARG A 306 2.59 -23.49 -5.88
N PHE A 307 1.89 -23.62 -7.00
CA PHE A 307 1.38 -22.51 -7.80
C PHE A 307 -0.13 -22.44 -7.72
N ARG A 308 -0.67 -21.22 -7.58
CA ARG A 308 -2.10 -20.99 -7.42
C ARG A 308 -2.77 -20.75 -8.77
N ILE A 309 -3.79 -21.52 -9.08
CA ILE A 309 -4.52 -21.47 -10.35
C ILE A 309 -6.02 -21.30 -10.13
N ARG A 310 -6.72 -20.78 -11.15
CA ARG A 310 -8.18 -20.72 -11.22
C ARG A 310 -8.75 -22.09 -11.59
N THR A 311 -9.81 -22.50 -10.91
CA THR A 311 -10.57 -23.72 -11.23
C THR A 311 -11.75 -23.42 -12.16
N LYS A 312 -12.41 -24.47 -12.66
CA LYS A 312 -13.66 -24.35 -13.43
C LYS A 312 -14.78 -23.61 -12.69
N SER A 313 -14.79 -23.65 -11.36
CA SER A 313 -15.76 -22.92 -10.52
C SER A 313 -15.39 -21.45 -10.30
N GLY A 314 -14.26 -20.98 -10.84
CA GLY A 314 -13.71 -19.65 -10.59
C GLY A 314 -12.98 -19.50 -9.24
N LEU A 315 -12.92 -20.56 -8.42
CA LEU A 315 -12.16 -20.53 -7.16
C LEU A 315 -10.66 -20.73 -7.41
N LEU A 316 -9.84 -20.33 -6.46
CA LEU A 316 -8.39 -20.50 -6.52
C LEU A 316 -7.93 -21.77 -5.78
N ARG A 317 -7.09 -22.58 -6.43
CA ARG A 317 -6.50 -23.81 -5.87
C ARG A 317 -4.98 -23.82 -6.06
N LEU A 318 -4.25 -24.41 -5.11
CA LEU A 318 -2.81 -24.69 -5.24
C LEU A 318 -2.56 -26.03 -5.96
N ILE A 319 -1.63 -26.03 -6.91
CA ILE A 319 -1.10 -27.21 -7.61
C ILE A 319 0.41 -27.34 -7.38
N LYS A 320 0.95 -28.56 -7.46
CA LYS A 320 2.39 -28.81 -7.31
C LYS A 320 3.15 -28.30 -8.55
N VAL A 321 4.21 -27.54 -8.33
CA VAL A 321 5.20 -27.18 -9.36
C VAL A 321 6.23 -28.30 -9.44
N PRO A 322 6.60 -28.80 -10.64
CA PRO A 322 7.70 -29.75 -10.79
C PRO A 322 9.02 -29.16 -10.28
N SER A 323 9.92 -30.02 -9.79
CA SER A 323 11.25 -29.59 -9.33
C SER A 323 12.22 -29.41 -10.51
N GLN A 324 11.84 -28.55 -11.45
CA GLN A 324 12.68 -28.14 -12.58
C GLN A 324 13.15 -26.70 -12.33
N PRO A 325 14.47 -26.43 -12.34
CA PRO A 325 15.01 -25.10 -12.08
C PRO A 325 14.41 -23.99 -12.98
N ALA A 326 14.18 -24.28 -14.26
CA ALA A 326 13.57 -23.32 -15.20
C ALA A 326 12.19 -22.83 -14.76
N LEU A 327 11.33 -23.73 -14.28
CA LEU A 327 9.99 -23.37 -13.81
C LEU A 327 10.04 -22.59 -12.50
N TRP A 328 10.98 -22.92 -11.61
CA TRP A 328 11.18 -22.20 -10.36
C TRP A 328 11.72 -20.79 -10.62
N ALA A 329 12.65 -20.66 -11.56
CA ALA A 329 13.19 -19.38 -12.02
C ALA A 329 12.08 -18.47 -12.55
N LEU A 330 11.29 -18.99 -13.50
CA LEU A 330 10.16 -18.27 -14.10
C LEU A 330 9.17 -17.81 -13.04
N LEU A 331 8.56 -18.76 -12.32
CA LEU A 331 7.44 -18.43 -11.43
C LEU A 331 7.87 -17.53 -10.28
N SER A 332 9.07 -17.72 -9.73
CA SER A 332 9.58 -16.86 -8.66
C SER A 332 9.80 -15.44 -9.18
N SER A 333 10.46 -15.28 -10.33
CA SER A 333 10.67 -13.98 -10.99
C SER A 333 9.35 -13.24 -11.26
N LEU A 334 8.35 -13.94 -11.80
CA LEU A 334 7.02 -13.39 -12.02
C LEU A 334 6.34 -12.96 -10.70
N SER A 335 6.49 -13.76 -9.63
CA SER A 335 5.86 -13.47 -8.32
C SER A 335 6.50 -12.31 -7.56
N LEU A 336 7.75 -11.96 -7.86
CA LEU A 336 8.45 -10.80 -7.28
C LEU A 336 8.21 -9.52 -8.10
N SER A 337 7.69 -9.64 -9.33
CA SER A 337 7.48 -8.51 -10.24
C SER A 337 6.19 -7.74 -9.91
N PRO A 338 6.13 -6.42 -10.20
CA PRO A 338 4.89 -5.65 -10.05
C PRO A 338 3.75 -6.27 -10.88
N LEU A 339 2.52 -6.29 -10.34
CA LEU A 339 1.38 -6.91 -11.04
C LEU A 339 0.98 -6.18 -12.33
N ASN A 340 1.37 -4.90 -12.46
CA ASN A 340 1.10 -4.07 -13.63
C ASN A 340 2.21 -4.11 -14.68
N SER A 341 3.28 -4.88 -14.46
CA SER A 341 4.30 -5.10 -15.49
C SER A 341 3.89 -6.24 -16.42
N GLU A 342 4.60 -6.37 -17.53
CA GLU A 342 4.45 -7.52 -18.45
C GLU A 342 4.56 -8.87 -17.71
N ALA A 343 5.49 -8.97 -16.76
CA ALA A 343 5.67 -10.13 -15.91
C ALA A 343 4.46 -10.39 -14.99
N GLY A 344 3.90 -9.33 -14.41
CA GLY A 344 2.68 -9.39 -13.61
C GLY A 344 1.47 -9.86 -14.42
N SER A 345 1.27 -9.29 -15.60
CA SER A 345 0.27 -9.73 -16.57
C SER A 345 0.45 -11.20 -16.95
N LEU A 346 1.68 -11.64 -17.22
CA LEU A 346 1.98 -13.04 -17.51
C LEU A 346 1.67 -13.95 -16.31
N LEU A 347 2.02 -13.56 -15.08
CA LEU A 347 1.67 -14.32 -13.88
C LEU A 347 0.15 -14.52 -13.81
N MET A 348 -0.60 -13.43 -13.86
CA MET A 348 -2.04 -13.43 -13.67
C MET A 348 -2.77 -14.20 -14.78
N SER A 349 -2.32 -14.06 -16.03
CA SER A 349 -2.83 -14.83 -17.17
C SER A 349 -2.50 -16.33 -17.05
N LEU A 350 -1.30 -16.71 -16.59
CA LEU A 350 -0.98 -18.12 -16.31
C LEU A 350 -1.90 -18.70 -15.21
N GLN A 351 -2.12 -17.97 -14.12
CA GLN A 351 -3.02 -18.38 -13.05
C GLN A 351 -4.47 -18.54 -13.53
N HIS A 352 -4.92 -17.64 -14.40
CA HIS A 352 -6.28 -17.64 -14.95
C HIS A 352 -6.50 -18.78 -15.95
N ASN A 353 -5.60 -18.93 -16.91
CA ASN A 353 -5.77 -19.79 -18.08
C ASN A 353 -5.35 -21.25 -17.86
N TRP A 354 -4.77 -21.59 -16.69
CA TRP A 354 -4.20 -22.93 -16.47
C TRP A 354 -5.20 -24.08 -16.62
N ALA A 355 -6.37 -23.97 -15.99
CA ALA A 355 -7.38 -25.04 -15.98
C ALA A 355 -8.50 -24.81 -17.00
N VAL A 356 -8.84 -23.56 -17.27
CA VAL A 356 -9.86 -23.15 -18.23
C VAL A 356 -9.26 -22.03 -19.06
N PRO A 357 -9.11 -22.20 -20.37
CA PRO A 357 -8.61 -21.13 -21.21
C PRO A 357 -9.60 -19.98 -21.19
N TYR A 358 -9.09 -18.76 -21.26
CA TYR A 358 -9.91 -17.60 -21.57
C TYR A 358 -10.65 -17.85 -22.89
N VAL A 359 -11.93 -17.52 -22.88
CA VAL A 359 -12.77 -17.45 -24.08
C VAL A 359 -13.29 -16.04 -24.09
N GLU A 360 -13.12 -15.35 -25.22
CA GLU A 360 -13.64 -14.00 -25.42
C GLU A 360 -15.10 -13.92 -24.98
N GLU A 361 -15.45 -12.84 -24.27
CA GLU A 361 -16.73 -12.78 -23.57
C GLU A 361 -17.90 -12.94 -24.55
N PRO A 362 -18.85 -13.87 -24.28
CA PRO A 362 -20.03 -13.98 -25.11
C PRO A 362 -20.83 -12.69 -25.04
N GLN A 363 -21.44 -12.30 -26.17
CA GLN A 363 -22.37 -11.17 -26.24
C GLN A 363 -23.40 -11.25 -25.08
N PRO A 364 -23.79 -10.10 -24.49
CA PRO A 364 -24.72 -10.09 -23.38
C PRO A 364 -26.01 -10.83 -23.75
N SER A 365 -26.51 -11.64 -22.81
CA SER A 365 -27.72 -12.43 -23.04
C SER A 365 -28.91 -11.52 -23.42
N LYS A 366 -29.81 -11.99 -24.29
CA LYS A 366 -31.02 -11.21 -24.68
C LYS A 366 -31.83 -10.69 -23.48
N PRO A 367 -32.02 -11.44 -22.37
CA PRO A 367 -32.67 -10.91 -21.17
C PRO A 367 -31.90 -9.75 -20.51
N LEU A 368 -30.56 -9.82 -20.48
CA LEU A 368 -29.73 -8.75 -19.93
C LEU A 368 -29.83 -7.48 -20.79
N ILE A 369 -29.82 -7.62 -22.12
CA ILE A 369 -30.03 -6.52 -23.07
C ILE A 369 -31.35 -5.79 -22.76
N ARG A 370 -32.47 -6.53 -22.70
CA ARG A 370 -33.79 -5.96 -22.38
C ARG A 370 -33.84 -5.27 -21.02
N SER A 371 -33.15 -5.83 -20.03
CA SER A 371 -33.10 -5.23 -18.69
C SER A 371 -32.31 -3.92 -18.64
N MET A 372 -31.28 -3.80 -19.49
CA MET A 372 -30.53 -2.55 -19.63
C MET A 372 -31.36 -1.50 -20.36
N GLU A 373 -32.09 -1.89 -21.42
CA GLU A 373 -33.06 -1.02 -22.11
C GLU A 373 -34.10 -0.46 -21.12
N PHE A 374 -34.68 -1.31 -20.26
CA PHE A 374 -35.63 -0.90 -19.22
C PHE A 374 -35.01 0.07 -18.19
N CYS A 375 -33.80 -0.23 -17.69
CA CYS A 375 -33.09 0.66 -16.78
C CYS A 375 -32.84 2.04 -17.41
N HIS A 376 -32.57 2.05 -18.71
CA HIS A 376 -32.31 3.27 -19.48
C HIS A 376 -33.57 4.12 -19.70
N GLU A 377 -34.70 3.47 -20.01
CA GLU A 377 -36.00 4.13 -20.09
C GLU A 377 -36.35 4.83 -18.76
N ILE A 378 -36.10 4.17 -17.62
CA ILE A 378 -36.28 4.75 -16.29
C ILE A 378 -35.39 5.99 -16.12
N MET A 379 -34.08 5.86 -16.39
CA MET A 379 -33.14 6.96 -16.17
C MET A 379 -33.45 8.17 -17.06
N ASN A 380 -33.75 7.93 -18.34
CA ASN A 380 -34.13 8.99 -19.28
C ASN A 380 -35.48 9.65 -18.95
N GLY A 381 -36.38 8.95 -18.25
CA GLY A 381 -37.63 9.51 -17.74
C GLY A 381 -37.48 10.35 -16.46
N LEU A 382 -36.29 10.36 -15.84
CA LEU A 382 -35.98 11.01 -14.56
C LEU A 382 -34.86 12.05 -14.73
N ASP A 383 -34.93 12.80 -15.82
CA ASP A 383 -33.85 13.64 -16.34
C ASP A 383 -33.39 14.79 -15.43
N GLN A 384 -34.25 15.24 -14.52
CA GLN A 384 -33.93 16.27 -13.51
C GLN A 384 -33.39 15.70 -12.19
N LYS A 385 -33.40 14.38 -12.00
CA LYS A 385 -33.08 13.73 -10.72
C LYS A 385 -31.95 12.71 -10.80
N VAL A 386 -31.67 12.18 -11.98
CA VAL A 386 -30.65 11.15 -12.20
C VAL A 386 -29.59 11.69 -13.15
N PHE A 387 -28.34 11.65 -12.72
CA PHE A 387 -27.20 12.13 -13.49
C PHE A 387 -26.15 11.04 -13.58
N LEU A 388 -25.68 10.76 -14.80
CA LEU A 388 -24.62 9.78 -15.04
C LEU A 388 -23.29 10.47 -15.28
N GLN A 389 -22.23 9.87 -14.75
CA GLN A 389 -20.85 10.17 -15.09
C GLN A 389 -20.06 8.88 -14.96
N HIS A 390 -19.38 8.50 -16.03
CA HIS A 390 -18.71 7.21 -16.11
C HIS A 390 -19.65 6.03 -15.77
N ALA A 391 -19.23 5.12 -14.89
CA ALA A 391 -20.07 4.03 -14.37
C ALA A 391 -20.72 4.34 -13.02
N LYS A 392 -21.03 5.61 -12.74
CA LYS A 392 -21.72 6.02 -11.51
C LYS A 392 -22.96 6.87 -11.81
N ALA A 393 -24.01 6.66 -11.03
CA ALA A 393 -25.24 7.45 -11.05
C ALA A 393 -25.35 8.29 -9.78
N LEU A 394 -25.51 9.60 -9.94
CA LEU A 394 -25.92 10.51 -8.88
C LEU A 394 -27.43 10.66 -8.91
N ILE A 395 -28.10 10.43 -7.78
CA ILE A 395 -29.55 10.44 -7.66
C ILE A 395 -29.97 11.43 -6.58
N ILE A 396 -30.88 12.32 -6.92
CA ILE A 396 -31.49 13.28 -5.99
C ILE A 396 -32.86 12.75 -5.56
N GLY A 397 -32.97 12.43 -4.27
CA GLY A 397 -34.20 11.97 -3.64
C GLY A 397 -35.22 13.09 -3.46
N ARG A 398 -36.43 12.75 -2.97
CA ARG A 398 -37.54 13.70 -2.89
C ARG A 398 -37.27 14.87 -1.96
N LEU A 399 -36.58 14.62 -0.85
CA LEU A 399 -36.27 15.63 0.15
C LEU A 399 -34.95 16.36 -0.14
N GLY A 400 -34.30 16.12 -1.29
CA GLY A 400 -32.99 16.70 -1.62
C GLY A 400 -31.79 15.95 -1.01
N HIS A 401 -32.00 14.72 -0.53
CA HIS A 401 -30.89 13.82 -0.23
C HIS A 401 -30.23 13.35 -1.52
N VAL A 402 -28.90 13.18 -1.48
CA VAL A 402 -28.11 12.84 -2.67
C VAL A 402 -27.45 11.49 -2.47
N TYR A 403 -27.57 10.62 -3.46
CA TYR A 403 -27.08 9.25 -3.44
C TYR A 403 -26.16 8.98 -4.64
N GLU A 404 -25.02 8.36 -4.40
CA GLU A 404 -24.17 7.80 -5.44
C GLU A 404 -24.43 6.28 -5.51
N VAL A 405 -24.85 5.81 -6.68
CA VAL A 405 -25.13 4.41 -6.97
C VAL A 405 -24.18 3.92 -8.05
N ALA A 406 -23.61 2.73 -7.86
CA ALA A 406 -22.74 2.08 -8.84
C ALA A 406 -22.90 0.57 -8.79
N VAL A 407 -22.70 -0.11 -9.93
CA VAL A 407 -22.64 -1.57 -9.99
C VAL A 407 -21.40 -2.06 -9.26
N GLY A 408 -21.53 -3.10 -8.44
CA GLY A 408 -20.41 -3.64 -7.67
C GLY A 408 -20.84 -4.42 -6.43
N HIS A 409 -19.87 -4.89 -5.64
CA HIS A 409 -20.14 -5.63 -4.41
C HIS A 409 -20.60 -4.70 -3.27
N GLY A 410 -21.91 -4.64 -3.07
CA GLY A 410 -22.59 -3.87 -2.03
C GLY A 410 -22.64 -4.54 -0.66
N GLN A 411 -23.30 -3.84 0.27
CA GLN A 411 -23.61 -4.37 1.59
C GLN A 411 -24.44 -5.65 1.47
N HIS A 412 -24.16 -6.63 2.32
CA HIS A 412 -24.82 -7.94 2.33
C HIS A 412 -24.77 -8.72 1.00
N GLY A 413 -23.77 -8.44 0.14
CA GLY A 413 -23.59 -9.12 -1.14
C GLY A 413 -24.54 -8.66 -2.24
N ALA A 414 -25.17 -7.48 -2.07
CA ALA A 414 -25.95 -6.86 -3.14
C ALA A 414 -25.08 -6.57 -4.37
N PRO A 415 -25.61 -6.68 -5.60
CA PRO A 415 -24.86 -6.43 -6.84
C PRO A 415 -24.71 -4.93 -7.18
N TYR A 416 -24.87 -4.05 -6.18
CA TYR A 416 -24.78 -2.61 -6.31
C TYR A 416 -24.30 -1.97 -5.01
N THR A 417 -23.63 -0.83 -5.11
CA THR A 417 -23.28 0.03 -3.98
C THR A 417 -24.20 1.24 -3.96
N ILE A 418 -24.65 1.64 -2.76
CA ILE A 418 -25.47 2.83 -2.55
C ILE A 418 -24.81 3.63 -1.44
N GLN A 419 -24.47 4.88 -1.73
CA GLN A 419 -23.80 5.76 -0.80
C GLN A 419 -24.53 7.09 -0.68
N HIS A 420 -24.93 7.48 0.52
CA HIS A 420 -25.39 8.83 0.82
C HIS A 420 -24.23 9.80 0.75
N VAL A 421 -24.32 10.78 -0.14
CA VAL A 421 -23.33 11.83 -0.31
C VAL A 421 -23.59 12.91 0.75
N ILE A 422 -22.57 13.17 1.57
CA ILE A 422 -22.61 14.25 2.57
C ILE A 422 -21.78 15.44 2.09
N ASP A 423 -20.70 15.17 1.37
CA ASP A 423 -19.78 16.17 0.84
C ASP A 423 -19.03 15.65 -0.38
N ILE A 424 -18.62 16.56 -1.25
CA ILE A 424 -17.85 16.27 -2.47
C ILE A 424 -16.35 16.52 -2.22
N GLU A 425 -16.01 17.59 -1.49
CA GLU A 425 -14.62 18.00 -1.21
C GLU A 425 -14.46 18.43 0.27
N PRO A 426 -13.89 17.56 1.13
CA PRO A 426 -13.39 16.22 0.86
C PRO A 426 -14.52 15.21 0.60
N SER A 427 -14.30 14.21 -0.27
CA SER A 427 -15.33 13.21 -0.61
C SER A 427 -15.78 12.45 0.64
N LEU A 428 -16.98 12.76 1.13
CA LEU A 428 -17.55 12.19 2.34
C LEU A 428 -18.88 11.52 2.00
N LYS A 429 -18.87 10.19 2.03
CA LYS A 429 -20.00 9.35 1.65
C LYS A 429 -20.28 8.32 2.75
N ARG A 430 -21.55 7.92 2.93
CA ARG A 430 -21.96 6.88 3.88
C ARG A 430 -22.70 5.75 3.16
N PRO A 431 -22.29 4.48 3.31
CA PRO A 431 -23.00 3.38 2.68
C PRO A 431 -24.41 3.22 3.28
N ILE A 432 -25.38 2.85 2.44
CA ILE A 432 -26.74 2.49 2.82
C ILE A 432 -26.94 1.00 2.54
N CYS A 433 -27.59 0.30 3.46
CA CYS A 433 -27.90 -1.13 3.30
C CYS A 433 -29.34 -1.30 2.80
N ILE A 434 -29.51 -1.64 1.53
CA ILE A 434 -30.79 -2.10 0.99
C ILE A 434 -30.69 -3.61 0.78
N HIS A 435 -31.45 -4.38 1.54
CA HIS A 435 -31.46 -5.84 1.39
C HIS A 435 -32.55 -6.24 0.38
N SER A 436 -32.15 -6.63 -0.83
CA SER A 436 -33.08 -7.11 -1.88
C SER A 436 -33.57 -8.56 -1.70
N GLY A 437 -33.56 -9.10 -0.47
CA GLY A 437 -33.91 -10.50 -0.18
C GLY A 437 -33.14 -11.53 -1.04
N ARG A 438 -33.75 -12.68 -1.32
CA ARG A 438 -33.25 -13.68 -2.30
C ARG A 438 -33.63 -13.33 -3.76
N PHE A 439 -34.40 -12.27 -3.98
CA PHE A 439 -35.01 -11.92 -5.28
C PHE A 439 -34.00 -11.34 -6.29
N SER A 440 -32.95 -10.66 -5.84
CA SER A 440 -31.91 -10.13 -6.74
C SER A 440 -31.07 -11.20 -7.45
N ASN A 441 -31.19 -12.47 -7.04
CA ASN A 441 -30.50 -13.59 -7.70
C ASN A 441 -31.24 -14.16 -8.91
N THR A 442 -32.50 -13.76 -9.14
CA THR A 442 -33.35 -14.27 -10.23
C THR A 442 -33.61 -13.23 -11.31
N LEU A 443 -33.50 -11.93 -11.00
CA LEU A 443 -33.70 -10.86 -11.97
C LEU A 443 -32.39 -10.51 -12.69
N PRO A 444 -32.46 -10.15 -13.98
CA PRO A 444 -31.36 -9.48 -14.67
C PRO A 444 -30.90 -8.23 -13.90
N LEU A 445 -29.60 -7.93 -13.99
CA LEU A 445 -29.00 -6.84 -13.22
C LEU A 445 -29.55 -5.47 -13.63
N GLY A 446 -29.88 -5.24 -14.91
CA GLY A 446 -30.49 -3.99 -15.36
C GLY A 446 -31.81 -3.68 -14.65
N ASP A 447 -32.68 -4.68 -14.49
CA ASP A 447 -33.97 -4.52 -13.78
C ASP A 447 -33.73 -4.18 -12.30
N THR A 448 -32.74 -4.82 -11.70
CA THR A 448 -32.35 -4.58 -10.31
C THR A 448 -31.83 -3.15 -10.14
N MET A 449 -30.97 -2.67 -11.04
CA MET A 449 -30.47 -1.29 -11.02
C MET A 449 -31.59 -0.27 -11.24
N GLY A 450 -32.51 -0.52 -12.18
CA GLY A 450 -33.69 0.32 -12.40
C GLY A 450 -34.55 0.44 -11.14
N GLY A 451 -34.78 -0.67 -10.43
CA GLY A 451 -35.49 -0.68 -9.14
C GLY A 451 -34.78 0.11 -8.03
N VAL A 452 -33.45 0.01 -7.95
CA VAL A 452 -32.65 0.81 -7.00
C VAL A 452 -32.74 2.30 -7.34
N VAL A 453 -32.64 2.68 -8.61
CA VAL A 453 -32.75 4.07 -9.06
C VAL A 453 -34.11 4.65 -8.66
N LEU A 454 -35.20 3.94 -8.95
CA LEU A 454 -36.55 4.34 -8.58
C LEU A 454 -36.71 4.49 -7.06
N SER A 455 -36.12 3.56 -6.29
CA SER A 455 -36.16 3.58 -4.83
C SER A 455 -35.43 4.79 -4.24
N MET A 456 -34.30 5.21 -4.83
CA MET A 456 -33.55 6.40 -4.38
C MET A 456 -34.22 7.72 -4.80
N VAL A 457 -34.87 7.76 -5.96
CA VAL A 457 -35.67 8.92 -6.37
C VAL A 457 -36.91 9.09 -5.49
N ASN A 458 -37.53 7.99 -5.08
CA ASN A 458 -38.62 7.94 -4.09
C ASN A 458 -38.11 7.45 -2.71
N ASP A 459 -36.99 8.03 -2.26
CA ASP A 459 -36.36 7.72 -0.96
C ASP A 459 -37.32 7.71 0.23
N VAL A 460 -38.29 8.63 0.27
CA VAL A 460 -39.32 8.70 1.32
C VAL A 460 -40.18 7.42 1.36
N VAL A 461 -40.71 6.98 0.21
CA VAL A 461 -41.54 5.76 0.14
C VAL A 461 -40.68 4.52 0.40
N ALA A 462 -39.48 4.48 -0.18
CA ALA A 462 -38.56 3.36 0.02
C ALA A 462 -38.15 3.21 1.50
N SER A 463 -38.14 4.30 2.27
CA SER A 463 -37.74 4.27 3.68
C SER A 463 -38.68 3.46 4.57
N GLU A 464 -39.97 3.32 4.21
CA GLU A 464 -40.93 2.48 4.94
C GLU A 464 -40.51 1.01 5.02
N GLN A 465 -39.73 0.55 4.04
CA GLN A 465 -39.28 -0.84 3.91
C GLN A 465 -37.77 -0.99 4.12
N VAL A 466 -37.05 0.10 4.36
CA VAL A 466 -35.59 0.13 4.46
C VAL A 466 -35.17 0.92 5.70
N ASP A 467 -35.01 0.22 6.82
CA ASP A 467 -34.63 0.80 8.13
C ASP A 467 -33.37 1.68 8.06
N SER A 468 -32.38 1.28 7.24
CA SER A 468 -31.14 2.05 7.11
C SER A 468 -31.36 3.40 6.40
N LEU A 469 -32.35 3.47 5.51
CA LEU A 469 -32.76 4.68 4.82
C LEU A 469 -33.68 5.53 5.71
N GLU A 470 -34.63 4.92 6.42
CA GLU A 470 -35.48 5.58 7.42
C GLU A 470 -34.64 6.26 8.52
N SER A 471 -33.68 5.54 9.08
CA SER A 471 -32.74 6.08 10.06
C SER A 471 -31.92 7.24 9.49
N LEU A 472 -31.57 7.18 8.21
CA LEU A 472 -30.82 8.23 7.54
C LEU A 472 -31.66 9.49 7.33
N LEU A 473 -32.86 9.35 6.76
CA LEU A 473 -33.78 10.46 6.52
C LEU A 473 -34.21 11.13 7.83
N SER A 474 -34.49 10.35 8.87
CA SER A 474 -34.89 10.90 10.17
C SER A 474 -33.77 11.67 10.87
N SER A 475 -32.50 11.30 10.67
CA SER A 475 -31.37 11.83 11.43
C SER A 475 -30.52 12.88 10.71
N GLN A 476 -30.52 12.90 9.38
CA GLN A 476 -29.68 13.79 8.58
C GLN A 476 -30.53 14.73 7.74
N ALA A 477 -30.17 16.01 7.72
CA ALA A 477 -30.76 16.97 6.80
C ALA A 477 -30.31 16.69 5.34
N PRO A 478 -31.03 17.23 4.35
CA PRO A 478 -30.66 17.14 2.94
C PRO A 478 -29.26 17.69 2.64
N PHE A 479 -28.72 17.35 1.47
CA PHE A 479 -27.39 17.83 1.09
C PHE A 479 -27.35 19.37 1.05
N GLY A 480 -26.26 19.96 1.56
CA GLY A 480 -26.10 21.41 1.60
C GLY A 480 -26.91 22.13 2.69
N PHE A 481 -27.79 21.44 3.43
CA PHE A 481 -28.57 22.09 4.49
C PHE A 481 -27.75 22.27 5.77
N PRO A 482 -27.89 23.40 6.48
CA PRO A 482 -27.24 23.59 7.77
C PRO A 482 -27.84 22.65 8.81
N ARG A 483 -27.01 22.10 9.71
CA ARG A 483 -27.49 21.18 10.77
C ARG A 483 -28.14 21.88 11.95
N GLN A 484 -27.92 23.19 12.08
CA GLN A 484 -28.49 24.05 13.11
C GLN A 484 -29.24 25.16 12.38
N SER A 485 -30.49 25.43 12.79
CA SER A 485 -31.34 26.50 12.25
C SER A 485 -31.43 26.52 10.71
N ILE A 486 -32.12 25.53 10.13
CA ILE A 486 -32.42 25.52 8.69
C ILE A 486 -33.36 26.69 8.38
N PRO A 487 -33.05 27.56 7.41
CA PRO A 487 -33.92 28.67 7.05
C PRO A 487 -35.33 28.18 6.68
N ARG A 488 -36.36 28.82 7.26
CA ARG A 488 -37.77 28.49 6.96
C ARG A 488 -38.11 28.51 5.47
N PRO A 489 -37.60 29.44 4.64
CA PRO A 489 -37.85 29.41 3.20
C PRO A 489 -37.40 28.10 2.53
N TRP A 490 -36.33 27.47 3.03
CA TRP A 490 -35.83 26.20 2.48
C TRP A 490 -36.74 25.04 2.88
N LEU A 491 -37.21 25.03 4.13
CA LEU A 491 -38.17 24.02 4.61
C LEU A 491 -39.50 24.11 3.84
N ASN A 492 -39.97 25.33 3.59
CA ASN A 492 -41.18 25.56 2.80
C ASN A 492 -41.01 25.08 1.35
N ALA A 493 -39.83 25.29 0.76
CA ALA A 493 -39.54 24.83 -0.61
C ALA A 493 -39.46 23.30 -0.75
N LEU A 494 -39.23 22.56 0.34
CA LEU A 494 -39.33 21.10 0.33
C LEU A 494 -40.78 20.59 0.34
N ASP A 495 -41.75 21.44 0.72
CA ASP A 495 -43.18 21.13 0.83
C ASP A 495 -43.46 19.77 1.49
N VAL A 496 -42.87 19.53 2.67
CA VAL A 496 -42.95 18.23 3.35
C VAL A 496 -44.39 17.86 3.69
N GLU A 497 -45.25 18.85 3.94
CA GLU A 497 -46.67 18.64 4.23
C GLU A 497 -47.46 18.25 2.98
N GLY A 498 -47.25 18.92 1.84
CA GLY A 498 -47.84 18.51 0.56
C GLY A 498 -47.34 17.13 0.12
N LEU A 499 -46.06 16.85 0.36
CA LEU A 499 -45.45 15.55 0.06
C LEU A 499 -46.00 14.42 0.95
N SER A 500 -46.21 14.70 2.24
CA SER A 500 -46.88 13.81 3.19
C SER A 500 -48.30 13.45 2.73
N GLN A 501 -49.07 14.43 2.25
CA GLN A 501 -50.42 14.20 1.73
C GLN A 501 -50.41 13.41 0.42
N GLN A 502 -49.53 13.76 -0.52
CA GLN A 502 -49.42 13.09 -1.82
C GLN A 502 -49.01 11.62 -1.68
N LEU A 503 -48.15 11.30 -0.70
CA LEU A 503 -47.66 9.95 -0.45
C LEU A 503 -48.51 9.15 0.55
N GLY A 504 -49.49 9.78 1.22
CA GLY A 504 -50.29 9.13 2.25
C GLY A 504 -49.51 8.82 3.52
N HIS A 505 -48.50 9.62 3.86
CA HIS A 505 -47.57 9.38 4.97
C HIS A 505 -47.71 10.43 6.09
N PRO A 506 -48.83 10.44 6.85
CA PRO A 506 -49.34 11.58 7.62
C PRO A 506 -48.41 12.16 8.71
N TYR A 507 -47.37 11.42 9.10
CA TYR A 507 -46.42 11.82 10.15
C TYR A 507 -44.98 12.03 9.64
N LEU A 508 -44.77 12.21 8.33
CA LEU A 508 -43.44 12.37 7.74
C LEU A 508 -42.64 13.51 8.40
N GLY A 509 -43.24 14.71 8.51
CA GLY A 509 -42.59 15.85 9.16
C GLY A 509 -42.27 15.63 10.64
N GLU A 510 -43.06 14.81 11.33
CA GLU A 510 -42.81 14.45 12.73
C GLU A 510 -41.59 13.52 12.87
N GLN A 511 -41.37 12.61 11.93
CA GLN A 511 -40.27 11.65 11.99
C GLN A 511 -38.90 12.28 11.69
N LEU A 512 -38.85 13.40 10.97
CA LEU A 512 -37.63 14.11 10.58
C LEU A 512 -37.12 15.00 11.73
N ARG A 513 -36.08 14.54 12.45
CA ARG A 513 -35.53 15.26 13.62
C ARG A 513 -34.95 16.64 13.28
N TRP A 514 -34.45 16.81 12.07
CA TRP A 514 -33.88 18.06 11.58
C TRP A 514 -34.95 19.06 11.10
N TYR A 515 -36.14 18.58 10.72
CA TYR A 515 -37.27 19.41 10.30
C TYR A 515 -37.93 20.14 11.49
N ARG A 516 -38.01 19.46 12.65
CA ARG A 516 -38.61 19.99 13.90
C ARG A 516 -37.75 20.98 14.71
N ARG A 517 -36.54 21.34 14.27
CA ARG A 517 -35.54 21.96 15.16
C ARG A 517 -35.75 23.45 15.50
N GLU A 518 -36.97 23.97 15.35
CA GLU A 518 -37.46 25.16 16.04
C GLU A 518 -38.67 24.74 16.90
N ILE A 519 -38.61 25.00 18.22
CA ILE A 519 -39.62 24.82 19.31
C ILE A 519 -39.02 24.10 20.55
N GLN A 520 -37.72 24.25 20.83
CA GLN A 520 -37.27 24.26 22.23
C GLN A 520 -36.65 25.61 22.51
N GLN A 521 -37.38 26.42 23.28
CA GLN A 521 -36.80 27.52 24.04
C GLN A 521 -35.52 27.01 24.68
N GLU A 522 -34.40 27.71 24.50
CA GLU A 522 -33.17 27.43 25.24
C GLU A 522 -33.57 27.21 26.71
N PRO A 523 -33.37 26.00 27.29
CA PRO A 523 -33.52 25.89 28.73
C PRO A 523 -32.48 26.85 29.31
N ALA A 524 -32.96 27.83 30.08
CA ALA A 524 -32.14 28.86 30.70
C ALA A 524 -30.82 28.26 31.16
N ARG A 525 -29.72 28.75 30.55
CA ARG A 525 -28.36 28.25 30.81
C ARG A 525 -28.10 28.26 32.31
N ARG A 526 -28.18 27.10 32.96
CA ARG A 526 -27.65 26.94 34.31
C ARG A 526 -26.13 27.02 34.19
N GLN A 527 -25.54 28.08 34.74
CA GLN A 527 -24.10 28.18 34.95
C GLN A 527 -23.70 27.15 36.01
N GLY A 528 -23.37 25.93 35.59
CA GLY A 528 -22.64 24.96 36.40
C GLY A 528 -21.13 25.22 36.26
N GLN A 529 -20.44 25.38 37.39
CA GLN A 529 -18.98 25.51 37.43
C GLN A 529 -18.37 24.13 37.66
N GLY A 530 -17.56 23.63 36.72
CA GLY A 530 -16.73 22.44 36.95
C GLY A 530 -16.04 21.83 35.74
N LEU A 531 -14.83 21.28 35.97
CA LEU A 531 -14.02 20.54 34.99
C LEU A 531 -14.77 19.34 34.40
N HIS A 532 -15.68 18.73 35.16
CA HIS A 532 -16.50 17.60 34.74
C HIS A 532 -17.50 17.96 33.63
N GLU A 533 -18.13 19.14 33.70
CA GLU A 533 -19.00 19.64 32.64
C GLU A 533 -18.22 20.08 31.40
N LEU A 534 -17.03 20.65 31.57
CA LEU A 534 -16.09 20.93 30.47
C LEU A 534 -15.64 19.66 29.74
N LEU A 535 -15.41 18.56 30.48
CA LEU A 535 -15.08 17.25 29.94
C LEU A 535 -16.27 16.58 29.23
N LEU A 536 -17.49 16.72 29.75
CA LEU A 536 -18.72 16.27 29.08
C LEU A 536 -19.00 17.11 27.82
N ARG A 537 -18.84 18.43 27.89
CA ARG A 537 -18.95 19.37 26.77
C ARG A 537 -17.96 19.03 25.65
N ASN A 538 -16.70 18.70 25.99
CA ASN A 538 -15.70 18.24 25.01
C ASN A 538 -15.97 16.81 24.51
N ARG A 539 -16.50 15.90 25.33
CA ARG A 539 -16.88 14.54 24.90
C ARG A 539 -18.06 14.53 23.92
N PHE A 540 -19.08 15.34 24.17
CA PHE A 540 -20.29 15.40 23.32
C PHE A 540 -20.10 16.31 22.10
N ASN A 541 -19.42 17.46 22.23
CA ASN A 541 -19.09 18.31 21.07
C ASN A 541 -17.97 17.72 20.20
N GLY A 542 -17.02 16.97 20.78
CA GLY A 542 -15.99 16.26 20.02
C GLY A 542 -16.50 15.05 19.23
N ARG A 543 -17.64 14.44 19.65
CA ARG A 543 -18.35 13.41 18.89
C ARG A 543 -19.22 14.00 17.75
N ASN A 544 -19.60 15.27 17.86
CA ASN A 544 -20.49 15.98 16.94
C ASN A 544 -19.84 17.13 16.16
N ARG A 545 -18.49 17.21 16.07
CA ARG A 545 -17.83 17.97 14.99
C ARG A 545 -18.12 17.26 13.66
N SER A 546 -19.36 17.44 13.21
CA SER A 546 -19.91 16.92 11.98
C SER A 546 -19.22 17.63 10.83
N ARG A 547 -18.52 16.85 10.03
CA ARG A 547 -17.81 17.27 8.81
C ARG A 547 -18.80 17.53 7.67
N THR A 548 -19.67 18.52 7.81
CA THR A 548 -20.43 19.08 6.67
C THR A 548 -19.67 20.30 6.18
N SER A 549 -19.39 20.39 4.88
CA SER A 549 -18.76 21.57 4.28
C SER A 549 -19.63 22.81 4.47
N GLU A 550 -19.15 23.74 5.29
CA GLU A 550 -19.71 25.10 5.41
C GLU A 550 -19.75 25.81 4.05
N ARG A 551 -18.88 25.41 3.09
CA ARG A 551 -18.86 25.90 1.71
C ARG A 551 -20.16 25.54 0.97
N TRP A 552 -20.65 24.30 1.08
CA TRP A 552 -21.91 23.92 0.39
C TRP A 552 -23.12 24.61 1.01
N VAL A 553 -23.13 24.80 2.34
CA VAL A 553 -24.17 25.57 3.03
C VAL A 553 -24.20 27.02 2.53
N ALA A 554 -23.04 27.69 2.47
CA ALA A 554 -22.95 29.05 1.98
C ALA A 554 -23.40 29.18 0.52
N ARG A 555 -22.99 28.24 -0.35
CA ARG A 555 -23.41 28.23 -1.76
C ARG A 555 -24.92 28.04 -1.91
N PHE A 556 -25.49 27.04 -1.25
CA PHE A 556 -26.94 26.80 -1.25
C PHE A 556 -27.69 28.05 -0.79
N HIS A 557 -27.22 28.73 0.25
CA HIS A 557 -27.79 29.97 0.72
C HIS A 557 -27.75 31.08 -0.33
N THR A 558 -26.58 31.34 -0.93
CA THR A 558 -26.44 32.40 -1.92
C THR A 558 -27.28 32.18 -3.17
N VAL A 559 -27.37 30.94 -3.66
CA VAL A 559 -28.15 30.64 -4.88
C VAL A 559 -29.64 30.60 -4.58
N PHE A 560 -30.04 29.99 -3.46
CA PHE A 560 -31.46 29.93 -3.09
C PHE A 560 -32.04 31.32 -2.84
N ASP A 561 -31.31 32.23 -2.18
CA ASP A 561 -31.78 33.61 -1.97
C ASP A 561 -31.93 34.39 -3.28
N ARG A 562 -31.08 34.11 -4.27
CA ARG A 562 -31.10 34.78 -5.58
C ARG A 562 -32.19 34.22 -6.50
N GLU A 563 -32.35 32.90 -6.53
CA GLU A 563 -33.12 32.20 -7.58
C GLU A 563 -34.35 31.44 -7.05
N GLY A 564 -34.51 31.31 -5.74
CA GLY A 564 -35.60 30.55 -5.12
C GLY A 564 -35.54 29.04 -5.36
N ARG A 565 -34.39 28.51 -5.82
CA ARG A 565 -34.17 27.09 -6.12
C ARG A 565 -32.80 26.62 -5.62
N PHE A 566 -32.70 25.33 -5.32
CA PHE A 566 -31.45 24.71 -4.89
C PHE A 566 -30.50 24.48 -6.08
N PRO A 567 -29.18 24.73 -5.93
CA PRO A 567 -28.19 24.65 -7.01
C PRO A 567 -27.77 23.20 -7.34
N HIS A 568 -28.73 22.36 -7.74
CA HIS A 568 -28.44 20.95 -8.08
C HIS A 568 -27.54 20.82 -9.31
N ASP A 569 -27.63 21.73 -10.28
CA ASP A 569 -26.77 21.68 -11.48
C ASP A 569 -25.30 21.94 -11.14
N GLU A 570 -25.02 22.88 -10.23
CA GLU A 570 -23.66 23.14 -9.73
C GLU A 570 -23.12 21.95 -8.94
N LEU A 571 -23.98 21.32 -8.14
CA LEU A 571 -23.64 20.08 -7.42
C LEU A 571 -23.22 18.97 -8.38
N VAL A 572 -24.01 18.76 -9.44
CA VAL A 572 -23.72 17.73 -10.45
C VAL A 572 -22.41 18.05 -11.17
N ALA A 573 -22.18 19.32 -11.54
CA ALA A 573 -20.94 19.73 -12.20
C ALA A 573 -19.70 19.45 -11.35
N GLU A 574 -19.73 19.77 -10.06
CA GLU A 574 -18.62 19.50 -9.14
C GLU A 574 -18.50 18.00 -8.82
N TRP A 575 -19.61 17.27 -8.73
CA TRP A 575 -19.55 15.82 -8.57
C TRP A 575 -18.84 15.16 -9.75
N ARG A 576 -19.15 15.57 -10.99
CA ARG A 576 -18.54 15.03 -12.20
C ARG A 576 -17.02 15.11 -12.20
N THR A 577 -16.43 16.17 -11.64
CA THR A 577 -14.97 16.31 -11.54
C THR A 577 -14.34 15.35 -10.53
N THR A 578 -15.13 14.74 -9.64
CA THR A 578 -14.67 13.75 -8.66
C THR A 578 -14.85 12.30 -9.08
N VAL A 579 -15.62 12.03 -10.14
CA VAL A 579 -15.86 10.67 -10.61
C VAL A 579 -14.68 10.22 -11.46
N THR A 580 -14.08 9.09 -11.08
CA THR A 580 -13.01 8.47 -11.85
C THR A 580 -13.55 7.80 -13.10
N PRO A 581 -12.81 7.82 -14.23
CA PRO A 581 -13.15 7.08 -15.44
C PRO A 581 -13.44 5.60 -15.16
N TYR A 582 -14.44 5.03 -15.84
CA TYR A 582 -14.70 3.61 -15.76
C TYR A 582 -13.68 2.84 -16.59
N LEU A 583 -13.07 1.82 -15.99
CA LEU A 583 -12.20 0.90 -16.68
C LEU A 583 -12.89 -0.46 -16.76
N ARG A 584 -13.01 -0.98 -17.99
CA ARG A 584 -13.64 -2.27 -18.25
C ARG A 584 -13.05 -3.35 -17.36
N GLY A 585 -13.93 -4.11 -16.73
CA GLY A 585 -13.55 -5.21 -15.86
C GLY A 585 -13.11 -4.86 -14.45
N HIS A 586 -12.97 -3.58 -14.09
CA HIS A 586 -12.58 -3.28 -12.72
C HIS A 586 -13.81 -3.27 -11.80
N GLU A 587 -13.94 -4.27 -10.94
CA GLU A 587 -14.89 -4.18 -9.82
C GLU A 587 -14.46 -3.02 -8.90
N PRO A 588 -15.34 -2.05 -8.59
CA PRO A 588 -15.09 -1.14 -7.50
C PRO A 588 -14.97 -1.99 -6.24
N LYS A 589 -13.85 -1.82 -5.52
CA LYS A 589 -13.54 -2.59 -4.31
C LYS A 589 -14.76 -2.63 -3.41
N PRO A 590 -15.14 -3.80 -2.84
CA PRO A 590 -16.04 -3.78 -1.71
C PRO A 590 -15.39 -2.86 -0.68
N MET A 591 -16.09 -1.77 -0.31
CA MET A 591 -15.87 -1.22 1.01
C MET A 591 -16.27 -2.35 1.96
N GLU A 592 -15.30 -3.21 2.33
CA GLU A 592 -15.43 -4.05 3.51
C GLU A 592 -15.98 -3.13 4.60
N GLY A 593 -17.14 -3.49 5.14
CA GLY A 593 -17.87 -2.65 6.06
C GLY A 593 -16.96 -2.22 7.21
N GLU A 594 -16.37 -1.02 7.09
CA GLU A 594 -15.63 -0.32 8.14
C GLU A 594 -16.56 0.10 9.30
N PHE A 595 -17.73 -0.54 9.43
CA PHE A 595 -18.70 -0.25 10.47
C PHE A 595 -18.30 -0.85 11.82
N PHE A 596 -17.65 -2.03 11.83
CA PHE A 596 -17.19 -2.66 13.08
C PHE A 596 -15.73 -2.31 13.47
N GLY A 597 -14.82 -2.14 12.50
CA GLY A 597 -13.42 -1.81 12.81
C GLY A 597 -13.18 -0.41 13.39
N ARG A 598 -14.03 0.57 13.04
CA ARG A 598 -13.86 1.97 13.49
C ARG A 598 -14.20 2.20 14.96
N PHE A 599 -15.02 1.35 15.57
CA PHE A 599 -15.45 1.54 16.97
C PHE A 599 -14.35 1.12 17.95
N GLU A 600 -13.63 0.02 17.68
CA GLU A 600 -12.51 -0.43 18.53
C GLU A 600 -11.21 0.32 18.25
N GLU A 601 -10.87 0.62 16.99
CA GLU A 601 -9.69 1.44 16.67
C GLU A 601 -9.82 2.87 17.23
N GLY A 602 -11.04 3.42 17.24
CA GLY A 602 -11.32 4.72 17.85
C GLY A 602 -11.20 4.70 19.38
N TYR A 603 -11.52 3.57 20.03
CA TYR A 603 -11.47 3.42 21.48
C TYR A 603 -10.02 3.23 21.99
N PHE A 604 -9.20 2.47 21.27
CA PHE A 604 -7.79 2.27 21.61
C PHE A 604 -6.90 3.45 21.20
N ASN A 605 -7.06 4.03 20.00
CA ASN A 605 -6.26 5.20 19.61
C ASN A 605 -6.52 6.39 20.55
N ARG A 606 -7.78 6.67 20.93
CA ARG A 606 -8.09 7.83 21.77
C ARG A 606 -7.59 7.72 23.21
N ARG A 607 -7.56 6.52 23.80
CA ARG A 607 -7.14 6.35 25.20
C ARG A 607 -5.62 6.48 25.38
N TYR A 608 -4.84 6.21 24.34
CA TYR A 608 -3.38 6.30 24.37
C TYR A 608 -2.80 7.57 23.71
N HIS A 609 -3.58 8.33 22.93
CA HIS A 609 -3.13 9.62 22.38
C HIS A 609 -2.81 10.68 23.45
N HIS A 610 -3.41 10.59 24.64
CA HIS A 610 -3.15 11.53 25.74
C HIS A 610 -1.91 11.14 26.58
N LEU A 611 -1.36 9.93 26.37
CA LEU A 611 -0.16 9.40 27.04
C LEU A 611 1.05 9.30 26.10
N MET A 612 0.88 9.68 24.83
CA MET A 612 1.95 9.74 23.84
C MET A 612 2.37 11.21 23.69
N PRO A 613 3.63 11.57 23.99
CA PRO A 613 4.19 12.85 23.57
C PRO A 613 3.95 12.97 22.07
N HIS A 614 3.39 14.10 21.67
CA HIS A 614 3.08 14.38 20.27
C HIS A 614 4.35 14.13 19.44
N ARG A 615 4.25 13.31 18.39
CA ARG A 615 5.11 13.52 17.21
C ARG A 615 4.94 15.00 16.89
N ARG A 616 6.02 15.78 16.94
CA ARG A 616 5.96 17.16 16.45
C ARG A 616 5.42 17.09 15.02
N MET A 617 4.49 17.97 14.68
CA MET A 617 3.98 18.12 13.31
C MET A 617 5.11 18.49 12.31
N ASP A 618 6.31 18.77 12.82
CA ASP A 618 7.51 19.13 12.08
C ASP A 618 8.39 17.92 11.69
N ASP A 619 8.10 16.71 12.18
CA ASP A 619 8.86 15.49 11.85
C ASP A 619 8.28 14.84 10.57
N ILE A 620 8.45 15.53 9.43
CA ILE A 620 8.09 15.00 8.12
C ILE A 620 9.13 13.94 7.76
N HIS A 621 8.81 12.68 8.00
CA HIS A 621 9.59 11.58 7.48
C HIS A 621 9.21 11.34 6.02
N GLU A 622 10.05 11.76 5.08
CA GLU A 622 9.90 11.31 3.70
C GLU A 622 10.25 9.82 3.62
N GLU A 623 9.34 9.02 3.06
CA GLU A 623 9.48 7.57 3.11
C GLU A 623 10.65 7.09 2.27
N GLY A 624 11.46 6.20 2.86
CA GLY A 624 12.72 5.78 2.27
C GLY A 624 13.78 6.87 2.19
N ASP A 625 13.63 8.08 2.73
CA ASP A 625 14.71 9.09 2.75
C ASP A 625 15.80 8.70 3.77
N ILE A 626 17.07 8.88 3.39
CA ILE A 626 18.24 8.68 4.24
C ILE A 626 18.24 9.60 5.47
N ARG A 627 17.65 10.80 5.34
CA ARG A 627 17.59 11.82 6.39
C ARG A 627 16.60 11.48 7.49
N ASP A 628 15.78 10.44 7.32
CA ASP A 628 14.64 10.13 8.18
C ASP A 628 14.67 8.76 8.84
N GLY A 629 13.87 8.62 9.91
CA GLY A 629 13.62 7.35 10.59
C GLY A 629 14.88 6.60 11.02
N GLU A 630 14.92 5.29 10.77
CA GLU A 630 16.07 4.45 11.12
C GLU A 630 17.31 4.80 10.28
N ARG A 631 17.12 5.18 9.01
CA ARG A 631 18.20 5.45 8.05
C ARG A 631 19.06 6.63 8.51
N ARG A 632 18.46 7.64 9.15
CA ARG A 632 19.18 8.79 9.72
C ARG A 632 20.28 8.37 10.71
N TRP A 633 19.94 7.47 11.64
CA TRP A 633 20.88 6.96 12.65
C TRP A 633 21.86 5.94 12.10
N CYS A 634 21.49 5.26 11.01
CA CYS A 634 22.24 4.18 10.41
C CYS A 634 23.23 4.64 9.33
N GLU A 635 22.93 5.75 8.65
CA GLU A 635 23.69 6.21 7.49
C GLU A 635 24.19 7.65 7.70
N VAL A 636 23.31 8.61 8.00
CA VAL A 636 23.71 10.02 8.14
C VAL A 636 24.66 10.21 9.32
N PHE A 637 24.28 9.72 10.51
CA PHE A 637 25.14 9.84 11.69
C PHE A 637 26.35 8.89 11.68
N ALA A 638 26.28 7.78 10.93
CA ALA A 638 27.46 6.97 10.67
C ALA A 638 28.50 7.73 9.84
N ARG A 639 28.06 8.52 8.85
CA ARG A 639 28.94 9.42 8.07
C ARG A 639 29.51 10.55 8.91
N VAL A 640 28.71 11.15 9.79
CA VAL A 640 29.20 12.16 10.75
C VAL A 640 30.29 11.57 11.65
N TRP A 641 30.06 10.38 12.19
CA TRP A 641 31.06 9.66 12.99
C TRP A 641 32.35 9.38 12.21
N GLU A 642 32.23 8.94 10.96
CA GLU A 642 33.37 8.69 10.08
C GLU A 642 34.18 9.95 9.79
N VAL A 643 33.52 11.09 9.52
CA VAL A 643 34.19 12.38 9.36
C VAL A 643 34.94 12.74 10.64
N LEU A 644 34.29 12.65 11.80
CA LEU A 644 34.91 13.00 13.10
C LEU A 644 36.11 12.11 13.43
N ILE A 645 36.09 10.83 13.08
CA ILE A 645 37.20 9.90 13.29
C ILE A 645 38.42 10.25 12.45
N HIS A 646 38.22 10.68 11.20
CA HIS A 646 39.29 10.84 10.23
C HIS A 646 39.90 12.25 10.20
N GLN A 647 39.46 13.19 11.04
CA GLN A 647 40.10 14.51 11.09
C GLN A 647 41.42 14.48 11.90
N PRO A 648 42.46 15.23 11.54
CA PRO A 648 43.69 15.30 12.33
C PRO A 648 43.48 15.97 13.70
N LEU A 649 44.48 15.86 14.57
CA LEU A 649 44.53 16.68 15.78
C LEU A 649 44.58 18.17 15.41
N GLY A 650 43.84 19.00 16.15
CA GLY A 650 43.66 20.42 15.87
C GLY A 650 42.46 20.76 14.99
N ALA A 651 41.87 19.77 14.31
CA ALA A 651 40.72 20.01 13.44
C ALA A 651 39.44 20.35 14.21
N THR A 652 38.57 21.12 13.59
CA THR A 652 37.36 21.66 14.22
C THR A 652 36.06 21.17 13.58
N PHE A 653 35.00 21.13 14.40
CA PHE A 653 33.63 21.05 13.93
C PHE A 653 32.74 22.02 14.71
N SER A 654 31.71 22.55 14.05
CA SER A 654 30.78 23.51 14.64
C SER A 654 29.40 22.90 14.72
N LEU A 655 28.85 22.91 15.94
CA LEU A 655 27.51 22.41 16.24
C LEU A 655 26.59 23.62 16.42
N PRO A 656 25.46 23.73 15.71
CA PRO A 656 24.55 24.85 15.91
C PRO A 656 23.97 24.88 17.32
N ALA A 657 23.46 26.04 17.76
CA ALA A 657 22.69 26.19 18.99
C ALA A 657 21.18 25.99 18.75
N GLU A 658 20.67 26.43 17.60
CA GLU A 658 19.26 26.31 17.21
C GLU A 658 18.94 24.99 16.49
N ASP A 659 17.69 24.54 16.55
CA ASP A 659 17.17 23.40 15.76
C ASP A 659 16.98 23.84 14.29
N GLY A 660 17.30 22.97 13.33
CA GLY A 660 17.10 23.23 11.90
C GLY A 660 18.34 23.75 11.15
N LEU A 661 19.42 24.09 11.86
CA LEU A 661 20.70 24.52 11.28
C LEU A 661 21.67 23.34 11.06
N PRO A 662 22.62 23.43 10.11
CA PRO A 662 23.54 22.35 9.81
C PRO A 662 24.75 22.28 10.75
N ILE A 663 25.21 21.06 11.07
CA ILE A 663 26.57 20.82 11.55
C ILE A 663 27.57 21.04 10.40
N THR A 664 28.73 21.62 10.70
CA THR A 664 29.81 21.87 9.73
C THR A 664 31.14 21.35 10.25
N PHE A 665 32.01 20.93 9.32
CA PHE A 665 33.34 20.37 9.60
C PHE A 665 34.40 21.16 8.83
N GLU A 666 35.61 21.26 9.38
CA GLU A 666 36.70 22.00 8.76
C GLU A 666 37.20 21.38 7.45
N HIS A 667 37.30 20.05 7.39
CA HIS A 667 37.93 19.34 6.27
C HIS A 667 36.96 18.48 5.45
N ALA A 668 35.66 18.50 5.75
CA ALA A 668 34.65 17.73 5.03
C ALA A 668 33.44 18.62 4.67
N ALA A 669 32.95 18.49 3.44
CA ALA A 669 31.79 19.25 2.96
C ALA A 669 30.44 18.68 3.43
N LEU A 670 30.43 17.59 4.20
CA LEU A 670 29.21 17.00 4.78
C LEU A 670 28.43 18.06 5.57
N GLN A 671 27.18 18.32 5.17
CA GLN A 671 26.25 19.15 5.92
C GLN A 671 25.06 18.32 6.37
N VAL A 672 24.70 18.39 7.65
CA VAL A 672 23.57 17.65 8.22
C VAL A 672 22.77 18.58 9.13
N THR A 673 21.48 18.76 8.85
CA THR A 673 20.58 19.54 9.73
C THR A 673 20.46 18.87 11.10
N VAL A 674 20.67 19.62 12.19
CA VAL A 674 20.44 19.14 13.57
C VAL A 674 19.00 19.47 13.96
N ARG A 675 18.15 18.46 14.15
CA ARG A 675 16.69 18.64 14.27
C ARG A 675 16.16 18.76 15.70
N SER A 676 16.95 18.32 16.68
CA SER A 676 16.50 18.28 18.07
C SER A 676 17.66 18.29 19.04
N ASP A 677 17.36 18.64 20.29
CA ASP A 677 18.29 18.52 21.41
C ASP A 677 18.83 17.09 21.61
N ILE A 678 18.05 16.06 21.25
CA ILE A 678 18.52 14.67 21.35
C ILE A 678 19.68 14.43 20.37
N GLU A 679 19.54 14.89 19.12
CA GLU A 679 20.59 14.78 18.11
C GLU A 679 21.80 15.63 18.50
N ARG A 680 21.56 16.86 18.96
CA ARG A 680 22.59 17.78 19.45
C ARG A 680 23.42 17.15 20.57
N GLN A 681 22.75 16.57 21.57
CA GLN A 681 23.40 15.88 22.68
C GLN A 681 24.15 14.63 22.24
N PHE A 682 23.60 13.86 21.31
CA PHE A 682 24.28 12.70 20.74
C PHE A 682 25.58 13.11 20.03
N LEU A 683 25.53 14.09 19.13
CA LEU A 683 26.67 14.63 18.38
C LEU A 683 27.76 15.17 19.31
N MET A 684 27.38 15.93 20.34
CA MET A 684 28.34 16.38 21.36
C MET A 684 29.01 15.22 22.11
N ARG A 685 28.25 14.19 22.48
CA ARG A 685 28.79 13.04 23.23
C ARG A 685 29.72 12.20 22.38
N ILE A 686 29.38 11.90 21.12
CA ILE A 686 30.28 11.16 20.23
C ILE A 686 31.57 11.95 19.95
N GLY A 687 31.49 13.29 19.81
CA GLY A 687 32.68 14.14 19.67
C GLY A 687 33.61 14.01 20.88
N ARG A 688 33.07 14.08 22.10
CA ARG A 688 33.87 13.90 23.34
C ARG A 688 34.52 12.51 23.43
N VAL A 689 33.80 11.48 22.97
CA VAL A 689 34.33 10.11 22.91
C VAL A 689 35.50 10.00 21.94
N LEU A 690 35.49 10.80 20.86
CA LEU A 690 36.54 10.82 19.83
C LEU A 690 37.71 11.78 20.12
N GLY A 691 37.74 12.41 21.30
CA GLY A 691 38.81 13.31 21.73
C GLY A 691 38.61 14.79 21.40
N TYR A 692 37.38 15.18 21.06
CA TYR A 692 37.04 16.59 20.86
C TYR A 692 36.67 17.28 22.17
N VAL A 693 37.14 18.50 22.34
CA VAL A 693 36.86 19.35 23.49
C VAL A 693 36.19 20.63 22.99
N LYS A 694 35.20 21.13 23.74
CA LYS A 694 34.55 22.40 23.43
C LYS A 694 35.59 23.53 23.54
N HIS A 695 35.78 24.29 22.46
CA HIS A 695 36.79 25.34 22.39
C HIS A 695 36.19 26.73 22.58
N ASP A 696 35.09 26.99 21.87
CA ASP A 696 34.43 28.29 21.84
C ASP A 696 32.90 28.11 21.77
N ASP A 697 32.16 29.11 22.25
CA ASP A 697 30.71 29.12 22.29
C ASP A 697 30.21 30.50 21.85
N SER A 698 29.58 30.54 20.68
CA SER A 698 28.84 31.71 20.20
C SER A 698 27.35 31.48 20.43
N ASP A 699 26.55 32.54 20.48
CA ASP A 699 25.09 32.45 20.59
C ASP A 699 24.47 31.58 19.47
N ALA A 700 25.14 31.46 18.32
CA ALA A 700 24.67 30.69 17.17
C ALA A 700 25.25 29.26 17.09
N HIS A 701 26.49 29.03 17.53
CA HIS A 701 27.20 27.75 17.37
C HIS A 701 28.20 27.47 18.51
N SER A 702 28.27 26.21 18.94
CA SER A 702 29.34 25.67 19.78
C SER A 702 30.45 25.05 18.92
N MET A 703 31.68 25.55 19.03
CA MET A 703 32.84 25.01 18.31
C MET A 703 33.60 23.99 19.14
N PHE A 704 33.96 22.87 18.53
CA PHE A 704 34.72 21.78 19.13
C PHE A 704 36.03 21.56 18.37
N ILE A 705 37.13 21.37 19.08
CA ILE A 705 38.45 21.11 18.52
C ILE A 705 38.98 19.75 18.97
N ARG A 706 39.58 18.98 18.05
CA ARG A 706 40.18 17.68 18.35
C ARG A 706 41.50 17.88 19.10
N ARG A 707 41.56 17.56 20.39
CA ARG A 707 42.79 17.71 21.20
C ARG A 707 43.42 16.38 21.62
N ASP A 708 42.66 15.30 21.53
CA ASP A 708 43.05 14.01 22.09
C ASP A 708 42.72 12.86 21.14
N HIS A 709 43.28 11.69 21.43
CA HIS A 709 42.92 10.43 20.82
C HIS A 709 41.52 9.98 21.27
N PRO A 710 40.82 9.16 20.48
CA PRO A 710 39.57 8.54 20.91
C PRO A 710 39.75 7.76 22.23
N ARG A 711 38.70 7.74 23.05
CA ARG A 711 38.69 6.98 24.31
C ARG A 711 38.89 5.48 24.03
N PRO A 712 39.61 4.72 24.90
CA PRO A 712 39.86 3.29 24.68
C PRO A 712 38.60 2.43 24.50
N ASN A 713 37.49 2.82 25.15
CA ASN A 713 36.19 2.16 25.06
C ASN A 713 35.20 2.88 24.13
N ALA A 714 35.69 3.69 23.18
CA ALA A 714 34.85 4.52 22.32
C ALA A 714 33.77 3.73 21.56
N ARG A 715 34.10 2.51 21.10
CA ARG A 715 33.14 1.62 20.41
C ARG A 715 31.99 1.17 21.30
N LEU A 716 32.28 0.84 22.56
CA LEU A 716 31.28 0.44 23.53
C LEU A 716 30.38 1.63 23.88
N GLN A 717 30.98 2.80 24.14
CA GLN A 717 30.23 4.01 24.44
C GLN A 717 29.33 4.44 23.28
N LEU A 718 29.78 4.30 22.03
CA LEU A 718 28.94 4.54 20.85
C LEU A 718 27.69 3.66 20.85
N THR A 719 27.83 2.36 21.13
CA THR A 719 26.72 1.42 21.18
C THR A 719 25.67 1.84 22.22
N ASP A 720 26.12 2.25 23.40
CA ASP A 720 25.24 2.72 24.48
C ASP A 720 24.55 4.06 24.11
N LEU A 721 25.29 5.00 23.52
CA LEU A 721 24.75 6.29 23.06
C LEU A 721 23.70 6.11 21.96
N LEU A 722 23.94 5.21 21.02
CA LEU A 722 22.99 4.88 19.95
C LEU A 722 21.72 4.25 20.51
N ARG A 723 21.87 3.27 21.40
CA ARG A 723 20.75 2.60 22.06
C ARG A 723 19.87 3.62 22.80
N ASP A 724 20.49 4.51 23.57
CA ASP A 724 19.78 5.54 24.35
C ASP A 724 19.05 6.54 23.45
N ALA A 725 19.69 7.02 22.38
CA ALA A 725 19.10 7.96 21.44
C ALA A 725 17.91 7.33 20.68
N GLN A 726 18.09 6.11 20.18
CA GLN A 726 17.06 5.37 19.43
C GLN A 726 15.85 5.02 20.31
N GLN A 727 16.07 4.61 21.58
CA GLN A 727 14.99 4.35 22.53
C GLN A 727 14.17 5.61 22.83
N ARG A 728 14.83 6.76 23.04
CA ARG A 728 14.15 8.04 23.33
C ARG A 728 13.33 8.54 22.14
N GLN A 729 13.79 8.30 20.91
CA GLN A 729 13.05 8.61 19.69
C GLN A 729 12.02 7.55 19.29
N ARG A 730 11.83 6.50 20.10
CA ARG A 730 10.86 5.40 19.86
C ARG A 730 11.08 4.66 18.54
N VAL A 731 12.32 4.60 18.07
CA VAL A 731 12.73 3.69 16.99
C VAL A 731 12.66 2.27 17.56
N ARG A 732 11.54 1.56 17.36
CA ARG A 732 11.29 0.23 17.94
C ARG A 732 11.90 -0.86 17.06
N GLY A 733 12.61 -1.81 17.68
CA GLY A 733 12.89 -3.12 17.11
C GLY A 733 14.23 -3.27 16.37
N ALA A 734 14.91 -2.20 16.00
CA ALA A 734 16.26 -2.29 15.44
C ALA A 734 17.32 -2.47 16.56
N PRO A 735 18.22 -3.46 16.48
CA PRO A 735 19.40 -3.48 17.34
C PRO A 735 20.21 -2.19 17.13
N PRO A 736 20.93 -1.67 18.13
CA PRO A 736 21.84 -0.54 17.91
C PRO A 736 22.81 -0.95 16.81
N ARG A 737 22.66 -0.39 15.61
CA ARG A 737 23.36 -0.82 14.38
C ARG A 737 24.79 -0.28 14.36
N TRP A 738 25.53 -0.48 15.44
CA TRP A 738 26.91 -0.03 15.62
C TRP A 738 27.82 -0.54 14.50
N TRP A 739 27.48 -1.67 13.87
CA TRP A 739 28.22 -2.22 12.71
C TRP A 739 28.20 -1.32 11.46
N ASN A 740 27.33 -0.31 11.39
CA ASN A 740 27.35 0.69 10.31
C ASN A 740 28.38 1.79 10.56
N TYR A 741 28.85 1.93 11.79
CA TYR A 741 29.84 2.91 12.19
C TYR A 741 31.21 2.28 12.00
N ILE A 742 32.11 2.99 11.32
CA ILE A 742 33.49 2.54 11.13
C ILE A 742 34.19 2.35 12.47
N ASP A 743 35.19 1.47 12.48
CA ASP A 743 35.99 1.24 13.68
C ASP A 743 36.84 2.46 14.03
N VAL A 744 37.12 2.58 15.33
CA VAL A 744 37.82 3.73 15.89
C VAL A 744 39.29 3.62 15.54
N VAL A 745 39.80 4.58 14.77
CA VAL A 745 41.23 4.69 14.43
C VAL A 745 41.89 5.87 15.15
N ALA A 746 43.22 5.82 15.25
CA ALA A 746 43.99 6.95 15.74
C ALA A 746 43.80 8.17 14.80
N PRO A 747 43.81 9.41 15.33
CA PRO A 747 43.77 10.60 14.49
C PRO A 747 44.92 10.58 13.48
N PRO A 748 44.64 10.78 12.17
CA PRO A 748 45.70 10.82 11.17
C PRO A 748 46.55 12.09 11.33
N TYR A 749 47.82 12.03 10.90
CA TYR A 749 48.72 13.19 10.93
C TYR A 749 48.41 14.23 9.85
N VAL A 750 47.80 13.80 8.74
CA VAL A 750 47.41 14.62 7.59
C VAL A 750 45.95 14.37 7.29
N VAL A 751 45.25 15.39 6.78
CA VAL A 751 43.85 15.27 6.34
C VAL A 751 43.75 14.18 5.26
N PRO A 752 42.99 13.09 5.49
CA PRO A 752 42.82 12.05 4.50
C PRO A 752 41.89 12.50 3.38
N HIS A 753 42.00 11.87 2.21
CA HIS A 753 41.03 12.06 1.14
C HIS A 753 39.69 11.44 1.55
N PHE A 754 38.68 12.29 1.80
CA PHE A 754 37.33 11.83 2.12
C PHE A 754 36.61 11.34 0.87
N ARG A 755 36.00 10.15 0.96
CA ARG A 755 35.12 9.61 -0.09
C ARG A 755 33.95 10.56 -0.38
N TRP A 756 33.48 10.56 -1.62
CA TRP A 756 32.46 11.51 -2.11
C TRP A 756 31.16 11.49 -1.28
N GLN A 757 30.80 10.36 -0.64
CA GLN A 757 29.62 10.26 0.22
C GLN A 757 29.68 11.17 1.46
N LEU A 758 30.89 11.54 1.90
CA LEU A 758 31.16 12.46 3.01
C LEU A 758 31.22 13.92 2.56
N GLN A 759 30.83 14.19 1.31
CA GLN A 759 30.72 15.53 0.74
C GLN A 759 29.28 15.85 0.32
N ILE A 760 28.34 14.91 0.51
CA ILE A 760 26.92 15.09 0.18
C ILE A 760 26.24 15.99 1.21
N ASP A 761 25.42 16.92 0.74
CA ASP A 761 24.55 17.75 1.56
C ASP A 761 23.27 17.00 1.97
N HIS A 762 23.09 16.76 3.27
CA HIS A 762 21.91 16.13 3.90
C HIS A 762 21.07 17.13 4.68
N ARG A 763 21.07 18.42 4.31
CA ARG A 763 20.18 19.41 4.89
C ARG A 763 18.72 19.12 4.56
N ASP A 764 17.83 19.48 5.48
CA ASP A 764 16.39 19.44 5.26
C ASP A 764 15.99 20.56 4.29
N ALA A 765 15.02 20.29 3.41
CA ALA A 765 14.50 21.31 2.51
C ALA A 765 13.88 22.45 3.35
N ARG A 766 14.33 23.69 3.13
CA ARG A 766 13.74 24.87 3.80
C ARG A 766 12.26 24.93 3.44
N ARG A 767 11.38 25.06 4.44
CA ARG A 767 9.97 25.37 4.21
C ARG A 767 9.91 26.58 3.27
N PRO A 768 9.15 26.55 2.15
CA PRO A 768 8.66 27.81 1.63
C PRO A 768 7.85 28.40 2.78
N ILE A 769 8.34 29.51 3.34
CA ILE A 769 7.56 30.30 4.27
C ILE A 769 6.29 30.61 3.50
N GLN A 770 5.17 30.06 3.97
CA GLN A 770 3.86 30.42 3.47
C GLN A 770 3.78 31.92 3.76
N ALA A 771 4.02 32.75 2.74
CA ALA A 771 3.95 34.18 2.88
C ALA A 771 2.58 34.47 3.48
N ASP A 772 2.57 35.03 4.68
CA ASP A 772 1.35 35.55 5.26
C ASP A 772 0.70 36.46 4.22
N ARG A 773 -0.62 36.30 4.09
CA ARG A 773 -1.47 37.12 3.23
C ARG A 773 -1.15 38.61 3.37
N PRO A 774 -1.37 39.40 2.30
CA PRO A 774 -0.93 40.79 2.25
C PRO A 774 -1.67 41.60 3.32
N GLY A 775 -0.94 42.00 4.34
CA GLY A 775 -1.35 43.02 5.30
C GLY A 775 -0.46 44.23 5.08
N GLU A 776 -1.10 45.35 4.77
CA GLU A 776 -0.55 46.71 4.73
C GLU A 776 0.17 47.07 3.42
N GLU A 777 -0.64 47.39 2.41
CA GLU A 777 -0.27 48.41 1.43
C GLU A 777 0.06 49.71 2.19
N GLU A 778 1.35 50.04 2.28
CA GLU A 778 1.77 51.42 2.51
C GLU A 778 1.27 52.26 1.33
N PHE A 779 0.24 53.07 1.62
CA PHE A 779 -0.21 54.15 0.77
C PHE A 779 0.98 55.07 0.46
N ASN A 780 1.47 55.03 -0.78
CA ASN A 780 2.54 55.91 -1.27
C ASN A 780 1.92 57.06 -2.08
N PRO A 781 1.76 58.28 -1.52
CA PRO A 781 1.12 59.41 -2.20
C PRO A 781 2.06 60.15 -3.16
N GLY A 782 3.05 59.46 -3.75
CA GLY A 782 4.11 60.07 -4.57
C GLY A 782 4.12 59.68 -6.06
N GLY A 783 3.09 59.02 -6.58
CA GLY A 783 3.09 58.46 -7.94
C GLY A 783 2.15 59.12 -8.94
N LEU A 784 1.66 60.33 -8.68
CA LEU A 784 1.04 61.16 -9.71
C LEU A 784 2.16 61.93 -10.42
N PHE A 785 2.29 61.71 -11.74
CA PHE A 785 3.31 62.20 -12.68
C PHE A 785 4.52 61.27 -12.88
N GLY A 786 4.40 60.40 -13.89
CA GLY A 786 5.45 59.55 -14.45
C GLY A 786 4.88 58.62 -15.50
#